data_AF-A0A914N8D5-F1
#
_entry.id   AF-A0A914N8D5-F1
#
_cell.length_a   1.000
_cell.length_b   1.000
_cell.length_c   1.000
_cell.angle_alpha   90.00
_cell.angle_beta   90.00
_cell.angle_gamma   90.00
#
_symmetry.space_group_name_H-M   'P 1'
#
loop_
_entity.id
_entity.type
_entity.pdbx_description
1 polymer ?
#
loop_
_entity_poly.entity_id
_entity_poly.type
_entity_poly.pdbx_seq_one_letter_code
_entity_poly.pdbx_strand_id
1 'polypeptide(L)'
;MTLCLHIFHSPYGYVPADPDGVALQKESHSRLEFLDILFAGYDRISGNTTAGLYIEGVPPLMNGLRVERSARDGIQFFEPEGPIILANSTVTLNRGHGIAIIDTLDGRVFINQTRIDGNHGDGIWYRQRHVALSTSEHFLGIGIGSRAKDLERGGSSSNTPHLNQGRKYFSFREKPRLEMCSGIHQLPKDFFFPHLILAHLQNGTSVSDRSLQPKICWLNVALPDRLPYAYTIQFLDVINRHSLNSDAQTILVVCDGNSTFPMLCQFERYRLPLLNGILPQSISLNSNGNPMLIGIEYIPQQQEYINKDGISTMSPNVVAADVEVLFRIHATVNLKAFYGLNITNSFVRNNTGNGIQALAIHDRLALHNVSVDGNQGIAGLLIRDGAADIWINDTSLSWNWGDGVNISFAGGAINVNASRIIGNKWRGFAFHHNSSSPFWPLHQEIVFKGRPINNIFYPKMTISENAWGGLLVGNFCGPSLKYKNWDISRIEPNILISWTEFNENNYHPHIEIFSCQKEENKLMRVDISGNSIYGGTGMGFRMEPCVNTQLVLNSNRFYGILNTALLIRNAKHPQLQNLPAKVIISKNDIKRNIGQYIVSIGLNEDAEVQTLLFNQQNEVRENTVINPYPFLKPRSTPYAALVVSSSNVVIRHNCFGNPNADFEF
;
A
#
# COMPACT_ATOMS: atom_id res chain seq x y z
N MET A 1 22.07 26.23 28.78
CA MET A 1 22.42 25.22 27.76
C MET A 1 21.39 24.12 27.94
N THR A 2 20.50 23.94 26.98
CA THR A 2 19.42 22.95 27.08
C THR A 2 19.94 21.64 26.52
N LEU A 3 20.07 20.63 27.39
CA LEU A 3 20.69 19.35 27.09
C LEU A 3 19.85 18.59 26.05
N CYS A 4 20.43 18.24 24.91
CA CYS A 4 19.88 17.24 24.00
C CYS A 4 20.69 15.94 24.11
N LEU A 5 20.02 14.80 23.98
CA LEU A 5 20.68 13.49 24.04
C LEU A 5 20.92 12.99 22.62
N HIS A 6 22.19 12.86 22.24
CA HIS A 6 22.58 12.32 20.94
C HIS A 6 23.25 10.96 21.14
N ILE A 7 22.72 9.94 20.48
CA ILE A 7 23.24 8.57 20.51
C ILE A 7 23.69 8.22 19.10
N PHE A 8 24.99 8.04 18.95
CA PHE A 8 25.61 7.65 17.67
C PHE A 8 26.13 6.22 17.81
N HIS A 9 25.66 5.32 16.95
CA HIS A 9 26.21 3.98 16.79
C HIS A 9 26.35 3.22 18.12
N SER A 10 25.22 3.01 18.80
CA SER A 10 25.23 2.21 20.04
C SER A 10 25.88 0.84 19.80
N PRO A 11 26.77 0.38 20.70
CA PRO A 11 27.25 -1.00 20.68
C PRO A 11 26.06 -1.97 20.69
N TYR A 12 26.14 -3.04 19.90
CA TYR A 12 25.04 -3.99 19.76
C TYR A 12 25.55 -5.44 19.68
N GLY A 13 24.67 -6.36 20.05
CA GLY A 13 24.83 -7.79 19.84
C GLY A 13 23.73 -8.34 18.93
N TYR A 14 23.89 -9.58 18.49
CA TYR A 14 22.82 -10.32 17.83
C TYR A 14 22.08 -11.16 18.86
N VAL A 15 20.76 -11.01 18.92
CA VAL A 15 19.90 -11.76 19.84
C VAL A 15 18.81 -12.51 19.08
N PRO A 16 18.38 -13.69 19.54
CA PRO A 16 17.21 -14.40 19.00
C PRO A 16 15.96 -13.52 18.97
N ALA A 17 15.42 -13.31 17.78
CA ALA A 17 14.12 -12.67 17.57
C ALA A 17 12.95 -13.65 17.76
N ASP A 18 13.23 -14.95 17.61
CA ASP A 18 12.26 -16.05 17.74
C ASP A 18 12.81 -17.18 18.64
N PRO A 19 11.93 -18.01 19.25
CA PRO A 19 12.31 -19.02 20.26
C PRO A 19 13.27 -20.11 19.78
N ASP A 20 13.33 -20.35 18.47
CA ASP A 20 14.16 -21.38 17.85
C ASP A 20 15.59 -20.92 17.56
N GLY A 21 15.88 -19.62 17.74
CA GLY A 21 17.20 -19.03 17.53
C GLY A 21 17.61 -18.81 16.08
N VAL A 22 16.72 -19.10 15.11
CA VAL A 22 17.02 -18.99 13.67
C VAL A 22 16.98 -17.53 13.21
N ALA A 23 15.99 -16.77 13.65
CA ALA A 23 15.93 -15.34 13.40
C ALA A 23 16.72 -14.61 14.48
N LEU A 24 17.70 -13.79 14.09
CA LEU A 24 18.34 -12.84 14.98
C LEU A 24 17.97 -11.39 14.60
N GLN A 25 18.12 -10.50 15.56
CA GLN A 25 18.05 -9.07 15.35
C GLN A 25 19.25 -8.39 16.01
N LYS A 26 19.65 -7.23 15.47
CA LYS A 26 20.59 -6.35 16.16
C LYS A 26 19.86 -5.76 17.36
N GLU A 27 20.36 -6.02 18.56
CA GLU A 27 19.88 -5.41 19.79
C GLU A 27 21.00 -4.57 20.39
N SER A 28 20.70 -3.30 20.64
CA SER A 28 21.62 -2.39 21.31
C SER A 28 21.88 -2.84 22.75
N HIS A 29 23.12 -2.73 23.20
CA HIS A 29 23.48 -2.88 24.61
C HIS A 29 23.00 -1.67 25.44
N SER A 30 22.70 -0.54 24.79
CA SER A 30 22.17 0.65 25.43
C SER A 30 20.67 0.53 25.67
N ARG A 31 20.22 0.97 26.85
CA ARG A 31 18.80 1.03 27.24
C ARG A 31 18.47 2.44 27.73
N LEU A 32 17.31 2.94 27.34
CA LEU A 32 16.73 4.18 27.87
C LEU A 32 15.43 3.82 28.56
N GLU A 33 15.45 3.86 29.89
CA GLU A 33 14.33 3.44 30.72
C GLU A 33 13.99 4.54 31.74
N PHE A 34 12.71 4.91 31.81
CA PHE A 34 12.18 5.87 32.80
C PHE A 34 12.90 7.24 32.79
N LEU A 35 13.10 7.79 31.59
CA LEU A 35 13.85 9.03 31.37
C LEU A 35 12.94 10.19 30.97
N ASP A 36 13.15 11.33 31.61
CA ASP A 36 12.54 12.62 31.25
C ASP A 36 13.52 13.48 30.43
N ILE A 37 13.14 13.84 29.20
CA ILE A 37 13.86 14.78 28.33
C ILE A 37 12.93 15.97 28.08
N LEU A 38 13.18 17.08 28.77
CA LEU A 38 12.30 18.25 28.77
C LEU A 38 13.03 19.48 28.23
N PHE A 39 12.34 20.27 27.39
CA PHE A 39 12.85 21.55 26.87
C PHE A 39 14.20 21.44 26.12
N ALA A 40 14.48 20.29 25.54
CA ALA A 40 15.76 19.99 24.91
C ALA A 40 15.92 20.60 23.50
N GLY A 41 17.16 20.63 23.00
CA GLY A 41 17.43 20.83 21.57
C GLY A 41 17.57 22.28 21.10
N TYR A 42 17.71 23.26 21.99
CA TYR A 42 17.99 24.66 21.61
C TYR A 42 19.41 25.06 21.99
N ASP A 43 20.22 25.46 21.00
CA ASP A 43 21.51 26.11 21.24
C ASP A 43 21.36 27.64 21.13
N ARG A 44 21.57 28.32 22.27
CA ARG A 44 21.48 29.78 22.37
C ARG A 44 22.59 30.49 21.60
N ILE A 45 23.76 29.88 21.44
CA ILE A 45 24.92 30.53 20.82
C ILE A 45 24.78 30.53 19.30
N SER A 46 24.52 29.36 18.70
CA SER A 46 24.33 29.26 17.26
C SER A 46 22.91 29.63 16.79
N GLY A 47 21.92 29.62 17.70
CA GLY A 47 20.50 29.74 17.35
C GLY A 47 19.93 28.48 16.69
N ASN A 48 20.71 27.40 16.60
CA ASN A 48 20.28 26.16 15.96
C ASN A 48 19.37 25.32 16.87
N THR A 49 18.49 24.56 16.22
CA THR A 49 17.56 23.64 16.86
C THR A 49 17.83 22.19 16.43
N THR A 50 17.86 21.27 17.40
CA THR A 50 17.99 19.82 17.21
C THR A 50 16.85 19.09 17.91
N ALA A 51 16.71 17.79 17.63
CA ALA A 51 15.74 16.94 18.32
C ALA A 51 16.09 16.80 19.80
N GLY A 52 15.08 16.53 20.65
CA GLY A 52 15.30 16.26 22.06
C GLY A 52 16.13 14.99 22.29
N LEU A 53 15.78 13.93 21.56
CA LEU A 53 16.52 12.68 21.46
C LEU A 53 16.86 12.39 19.99
N TYR A 54 18.15 12.34 19.67
CA TYR A 54 18.66 12.01 18.34
C TYR A 54 19.40 10.68 18.37
N ILE A 55 19.04 9.75 17.48
CA ILE A 55 19.57 8.39 17.43
C ILE A 55 20.00 8.06 15.99
N GLU A 56 21.25 7.63 15.81
CA GLU A 56 21.81 7.12 14.56
C GLU A 56 22.36 5.69 14.76
N GLY A 57 22.12 4.80 13.80
CA GLY A 57 22.60 3.41 13.82
C GLY A 57 21.62 2.45 14.53
N VAL A 58 22.10 1.57 15.41
CA VAL A 58 21.22 0.63 16.13
C VAL A 58 20.53 1.34 17.30
N PRO A 59 19.19 1.44 17.31
CA PRO A 59 18.46 2.13 18.37
C PRO A 59 18.60 1.44 19.74
N PRO A 60 18.70 2.18 20.86
CA PRO A 60 18.55 1.62 22.19
C PRO A 60 17.14 1.05 22.38
N LEU A 61 17.01 0.12 23.32
CA LEU A 61 15.68 -0.28 23.81
C LEU A 61 15.09 0.85 24.64
N MET A 62 13.87 1.28 24.34
CA MET A 62 13.25 2.46 24.94
C MET A 62 11.94 2.10 25.63
N ASN A 63 11.83 2.41 26.92
CA ASN A 63 10.65 2.15 27.71
C ASN A 63 10.42 3.26 28.75
N GLY A 64 9.19 3.76 28.90
CA GLY A 64 8.92 4.76 29.94
C GLY A 64 9.56 6.13 29.69
N LEU A 65 9.74 6.53 28.42
CA LEU A 65 10.33 7.84 28.10
C LEU A 65 9.27 8.95 28.18
N ARG A 66 9.65 10.12 28.68
CA ARG A 66 8.86 11.36 28.57
C ARG A 66 9.68 12.41 27.85
N VAL A 67 9.31 12.72 26.62
CA VAL A 67 9.98 13.73 25.79
C VAL A 67 9.03 14.87 25.51
N GLU A 68 9.29 16.03 26.10
CA GLU A 68 8.37 17.17 26.03
C GLU A 68 9.05 18.48 25.67
N ARG A 69 8.34 19.30 24.89
CA ARG A 69 8.70 20.70 24.62
C ARG A 69 10.08 20.87 24.01
N SER A 70 10.53 19.91 23.21
CA SER A 70 11.78 20.01 22.45
C SER A 70 11.69 21.13 21.42
N ALA A 71 12.82 21.78 21.15
CA ALA A 71 12.92 22.91 20.22
C ALA A 71 12.75 22.51 18.75
N ARG A 72 12.82 21.21 18.45
CA ARG A 72 12.51 20.59 17.15
C ARG A 72 11.70 19.31 17.40
N ASP A 73 12.11 18.18 16.82
CA ASP A 73 11.44 16.89 16.96
C ASP A 73 11.61 16.35 18.39
N GLY A 74 10.64 15.58 18.88
CA GLY A 74 10.77 14.90 20.16
C GLY A 74 11.87 13.84 20.09
N ILE A 75 11.62 12.80 19.30
CA ILE A 75 12.57 11.72 19.05
C ILE A 75 12.83 11.63 17.55
N GLN A 76 14.10 11.62 17.16
CA GLN A 76 14.53 11.48 15.77
C GLN A 76 15.46 10.27 15.62
N PHE A 77 15.07 9.34 14.77
CA PHE A 77 15.90 8.24 14.29
C PHE A 77 16.37 8.56 12.87
N PHE A 78 17.68 8.49 12.66
CA PHE A 78 18.30 8.69 11.35
C PHE A 78 19.01 7.41 10.91
N GLU A 79 18.63 6.90 9.74
CA GLU A 79 19.17 5.68 9.12
C GLU A 79 19.28 4.50 10.11
N PRO A 80 18.20 4.13 10.84
CA PRO A 80 18.29 3.05 11.82
C PRO A 80 18.64 1.72 11.13
N GLU A 81 19.64 1.04 11.69
CA GLU A 81 20.19 -0.21 11.16
C GLU A 81 19.65 -1.47 11.85
N GLY A 82 18.75 -1.30 12.82
CA GLY A 82 18.09 -2.36 13.57
C GLY A 82 16.68 -1.94 13.99
N PRO A 83 15.92 -2.84 14.63
CA PRO A 83 14.54 -2.58 15.00
C PRO A 83 14.42 -1.42 15.99
N ILE A 84 13.45 -0.54 15.77
CA ILE A 84 13.07 0.50 16.74
C ILE A 84 12.01 -0.08 17.66
N ILE A 85 12.27 -0.16 18.96
CA ILE A 85 11.32 -0.65 19.96
C ILE A 85 11.09 0.44 21.00
N LEU A 86 9.88 1.03 20.99
CA LEU A 86 9.46 2.07 21.92
C LEU A 86 8.16 1.66 22.62
N ALA A 87 8.19 1.61 23.95
CA ALA A 87 7.04 1.26 24.76
C ALA A 87 6.77 2.26 25.90
N ASN A 88 5.51 2.32 26.34
CA ASN A 88 5.08 3.05 27.55
C ASN A 88 5.58 4.50 27.64
N SER A 89 5.61 5.21 26.51
CA SER A 89 6.28 6.50 26.42
C SER A 89 5.30 7.65 26.14
N THR A 90 5.72 8.87 26.42
CA THR A 90 4.96 10.11 26.20
C THR A 90 5.82 11.10 25.43
N VAL A 91 5.38 11.49 24.24
CA VAL A 91 6.11 12.42 23.36
C VAL A 91 5.18 13.56 22.98
N THR A 92 5.30 14.70 23.66
CA THR A 92 4.28 15.76 23.57
C THR A 92 4.83 17.17 23.45
N LEU A 93 4.03 18.05 22.84
CA LEU A 93 4.28 19.49 22.80
C LEU A 93 5.63 19.89 22.17
N ASN A 94 6.19 19.06 21.29
CA ASN A 94 7.44 19.35 20.60
C ASN A 94 7.20 20.30 19.41
N ARG A 95 8.19 21.14 19.10
CA ARG A 95 8.11 22.15 18.02
C ARG A 95 8.20 21.55 16.61
N GLY A 96 8.71 20.34 16.48
CA GLY A 96 8.73 19.54 15.25
C GLY A 96 7.78 18.35 15.36
N HIS A 97 8.14 17.24 14.73
CA HIS A 97 7.42 15.98 14.82
C HIS A 97 7.50 15.38 16.22
N GLY A 98 6.53 14.55 16.59
CA GLY A 98 6.64 13.74 17.81
C GLY A 98 7.79 12.74 17.66
N ILE A 99 7.61 11.78 16.76
CA ILE A 99 8.61 10.77 16.41
C ILE A 99 8.91 10.86 14.91
N ALA A 100 10.16 11.11 14.56
CA ALA A 100 10.64 11.14 13.17
C ALA A 100 11.58 9.96 12.91
N ILE A 101 11.26 9.15 11.91
CA ILE A 101 12.05 7.98 11.48
C ILE A 101 12.43 8.21 10.02
N ILE A 102 13.72 8.50 9.82
CA ILE A 102 14.24 8.94 8.53
C ILE A 102 15.12 7.85 7.94
N ASP A 103 14.73 7.36 6.78
CA ASP A 103 15.52 6.45 5.94
C ASP A 103 15.85 5.12 6.62
N THR A 104 14.87 4.51 7.28
CA THR A 104 15.06 3.17 7.85
C THR A 104 15.38 2.17 6.74
N LEU A 105 16.44 1.38 6.97
CA LEU A 105 16.83 0.26 6.11
C LEU A 105 16.29 -1.07 6.66
N ASP A 106 16.18 -1.20 7.98
CA ASP A 106 15.67 -2.42 8.62
C ASP A 106 14.14 -2.54 8.46
N GLY A 107 13.44 -1.41 8.40
CA GLY A 107 12.00 -1.35 8.25
C GLY A 107 11.26 -1.56 9.57
N ARG A 108 11.73 -2.41 10.49
CA ARG A 108 10.99 -2.80 11.70
C ARG A 108 10.92 -1.70 12.75
N VAL A 109 9.71 -1.20 12.99
CA VAL A 109 9.40 -0.17 13.97
C VAL A 109 8.19 -0.63 14.77
N PHE A 110 8.38 -0.78 16.08
CA PHE A 110 7.36 -1.18 17.02
C PHE A 110 7.13 -0.08 18.06
N ILE A 111 5.95 0.53 18.02
CA ILE A 111 5.51 1.53 18.99
C ILE A 111 4.30 0.97 19.73
N ASN A 112 4.40 0.86 21.06
CA ASN A 112 3.33 0.31 21.90
C ASN A 112 3.04 1.22 23.10
N GLN A 113 1.79 1.31 23.53
CA GLN A 113 1.38 2.01 24.75
C GLN A 113 1.97 3.43 24.84
N THR A 114 2.01 4.16 23.72
CA THR A 114 2.70 5.44 23.62
C THR A 114 1.71 6.56 23.32
N ARG A 115 1.85 7.68 24.05
CA ARG A 115 1.06 8.89 23.84
C ARG A 115 1.89 9.92 23.05
N ILE A 116 1.37 10.34 21.90
CA ILE A 116 1.99 11.30 21.00
C ILE A 116 0.98 12.43 20.76
N ASP A 117 1.19 13.57 21.40
CA ASP A 117 0.12 14.57 21.57
C ASP A 117 0.62 16.00 21.44
N GLY A 118 -0.10 16.83 20.67
CA GLY A 118 0.12 18.27 20.62
C GLY A 118 1.46 18.69 20.02
N ASN A 119 2.08 17.87 19.16
CA ASN A 119 3.31 18.25 18.46
C ASN A 119 2.98 19.15 17.26
N HIS A 120 3.89 20.05 16.89
CA HIS A 120 3.63 21.01 15.83
C HIS A 120 3.87 20.44 14.42
N GLY A 121 4.70 19.41 14.29
CA GLY A 121 4.79 18.59 13.08
C GLY A 121 3.76 17.47 13.09
N ASP A 122 4.03 16.41 12.33
CA ASP A 122 3.28 15.16 12.42
C ASP A 122 3.50 14.48 13.78
N GLY A 123 2.52 13.68 14.22
CA GLY A 123 2.71 12.83 15.40
C GLY A 123 3.83 11.81 15.17
N ILE A 124 3.70 11.02 14.11
CA ILE A 124 4.72 10.09 13.62
C ILE A 124 5.02 10.41 12.16
N TRP A 125 6.28 10.63 11.84
CA TRP A 125 6.78 10.73 10.47
C TRP A 125 7.71 9.54 10.20
N TYR A 126 7.36 8.72 9.23
CA TYR A 126 8.09 7.50 8.86
C TYR A 126 8.45 7.55 7.38
N ARG A 127 9.73 7.32 7.05
CA ARG A 127 10.18 7.08 5.68
C ARG A 127 11.10 5.88 5.64
N GLN A 128 10.76 4.94 4.75
CA GLN A 128 11.63 3.83 4.41
C GLN A 128 12.57 4.22 3.27
N ARG A 129 13.82 3.75 3.34
CA ARG A 129 14.83 4.09 2.34
C ARG A 129 14.72 3.19 1.10
N HIS A 130 14.65 3.82 -0.06
CA HIS A 130 14.96 3.22 -1.35
C HIS A 130 16.46 3.43 -1.62
N VAL A 131 17.26 2.37 -1.61
CA VAL A 131 18.68 2.49 -2.00
C VAL A 131 18.67 2.55 -3.52
N ALA A 132 19.02 3.68 -4.12
CA ALA A 132 19.42 3.68 -5.53
C ALA A 132 20.94 3.66 -5.51
N LEU A 133 21.56 2.52 -5.80
CA LEU A 133 23.01 2.41 -5.95
C LEU A 133 23.42 3.23 -7.17
N SER A 134 23.80 4.49 -6.92
CA SER A 134 24.64 5.20 -7.87
C SER A 134 26.00 4.50 -7.86
N THR A 135 26.27 3.86 -8.98
CA THR A 135 27.57 3.49 -9.53
C THR A 135 28.35 2.37 -8.81
N SER A 136 28.75 1.42 -9.64
CA SER A 136 29.86 0.47 -9.55
C SER A 136 31.24 1.11 -9.26
N GLU A 137 31.26 2.29 -8.65
CA GLU A 137 32.46 3.09 -8.36
C GLU A 137 32.89 3.00 -6.90
N HIS A 138 32.01 2.54 -6.00
CA HIS A 138 32.33 2.48 -4.58
C HIS A 138 33.00 1.18 -4.10
N PHE A 139 33.11 0.16 -4.95
CA PHE A 139 33.89 -1.05 -4.62
C PHE A 139 35.37 -0.94 -5.03
N LEU A 140 35.75 0.08 -5.84
CA LEU A 140 37.14 0.31 -6.30
C LEU A 140 37.71 1.73 -6.07
N GLY A 141 36.99 2.63 -5.40
CA GLY A 141 37.59 3.88 -4.90
C GLY A 141 37.92 4.95 -5.95
N ILE A 142 37.14 5.06 -7.03
CA ILE A 142 37.31 6.12 -8.04
C ILE A 142 35.93 6.65 -8.41
N GLY A 143 35.64 7.93 -8.13
CA GLY A 143 34.31 8.53 -8.28
C GLY A 143 34.15 9.43 -9.51
N ILE A 144 33.06 9.25 -10.26
CA ILE A 144 32.56 10.10 -11.34
C ILE A 144 31.01 10.04 -11.34
N GLY A 145 30.37 11.13 -10.90
CA GLY A 145 28.91 11.18 -10.68
C GLY A 145 28.03 11.20 -11.93
N SER A 146 26.76 10.81 -11.78
CA SER A 146 25.68 11.24 -12.68
C SER A 146 24.27 11.23 -12.08
N ARG A 147 23.63 12.40 -12.25
CA ARG A 147 22.22 12.82 -12.33
C ARG A 147 21.08 11.83 -11.99
N ALA A 148 20.44 12.07 -10.84
CA ALA A 148 18.99 11.95 -10.65
C ALA A 148 18.42 13.35 -10.31
N LYS A 149 17.86 14.03 -11.31
CA LYS A 149 16.91 15.12 -11.14
C LYS A 149 15.58 14.56 -11.63
N ASP A 150 14.49 14.98 -10.98
CA ASP A 150 13.07 14.72 -11.34
C ASP A 150 12.35 13.73 -10.41
N LEU A 151 12.26 14.07 -9.12
CA LEU A 151 11.16 13.62 -8.27
C LEU A 151 10.79 14.68 -7.20
N GLU A 152 10.76 15.96 -7.55
CA GLU A 152 10.21 17.01 -6.68
C GLU A 152 9.55 18.10 -7.53
N ARG A 153 8.27 17.92 -7.88
CA ARG A 153 7.36 19.01 -8.27
C ARG A 153 5.92 18.58 -8.04
N GLY A 154 5.33 19.05 -6.94
CA GLY A 154 3.92 18.83 -6.59
C GLY A 154 3.59 19.42 -5.21
N GLY A 155 3.22 20.70 -5.17
CA GLY A 155 3.20 21.59 -4.01
C GLY A 155 2.32 21.21 -2.81
N SER A 156 2.77 21.62 -1.62
CA SER A 156 2.11 22.69 -0.85
C SER A 156 3.10 23.29 0.16
N SER A 157 2.96 24.59 0.38
CA SER A 157 3.85 25.45 1.14
C SER A 157 3.87 25.14 2.64
N SER A 158 5.01 24.72 3.16
CA SER A 158 5.43 25.08 4.52
C SER A 158 6.93 25.35 4.50
N ASN A 159 7.32 26.50 5.07
CA ASN A 159 8.69 26.96 5.12
C ASN A 159 9.53 26.04 6.02
N THR A 160 10.28 25.11 5.45
CA THR A 160 11.41 24.44 6.10
C THR A 160 12.73 25.04 5.59
N PRO A 161 13.42 25.91 6.36
CA PRO A 161 14.74 26.37 5.98
C PRO A 161 15.82 25.37 6.45
N HIS A 162 16.71 25.05 5.51
CA HIS A 162 18.07 24.50 5.69
C HIS A 162 18.26 23.02 6.05
N LEU A 163 18.12 22.15 5.04
CA LEU A 163 18.93 20.94 4.85
C LEU A 163 20.00 21.22 3.78
N ASN A 164 20.97 22.10 4.10
CA ASN A 164 22.17 22.31 3.30
C ASN A 164 23.40 22.05 4.17
N GLN A 165 23.66 20.78 4.47
CA GLN A 165 24.99 20.31 4.83
C GLN A 165 25.29 19.03 4.05
N GLY A 166 26.24 19.15 3.12
CA GLY A 166 27.05 18.07 2.57
C GLY A 166 26.32 16.83 2.02
N ARG A 167 26.01 16.85 0.72
CA ARG A 167 25.83 15.61 -0.07
C ARG A 167 27.15 14.82 -0.08
N LYS A 168 27.36 13.97 0.93
CA LYS A 168 28.27 12.83 0.85
C LYS A 168 27.50 11.69 0.17
N TYR A 169 28.09 11.11 -0.86
CA TYR A 169 27.60 9.88 -1.48
C TYR A 169 27.46 8.81 -0.38
N PHE A 170 26.24 8.31 -0.20
CA PHE A 170 25.88 7.47 0.94
C PHE A 170 26.28 6.02 0.67
N SER A 171 27.22 5.46 1.44
CA SER A 171 27.55 4.05 1.37
C SER A 171 26.54 3.21 2.15
N PHE A 172 26.04 2.16 1.52
CA PHE A 172 25.35 1.09 2.23
C PHE A 172 26.40 0.38 3.13
N ARG A 173 26.24 0.45 4.45
CA ARG A 173 27.29 0.07 5.41
C ARG A 173 27.43 -1.44 5.63
N GLU A 174 26.35 -2.20 5.44
CA GLU A 174 26.37 -3.65 5.59
C GLU A 174 26.88 -4.30 4.29
N LYS A 175 27.86 -5.21 4.36
CA LYS A 175 28.28 -5.93 3.16
C LYS A 175 27.30 -7.08 2.88
N PRO A 176 26.91 -7.34 1.62
CA PRO A 176 26.17 -8.54 1.27
C PRO A 176 26.88 -9.78 1.81
N ARG A 177 26.14 -10.64 2.50
CA ARG A 177 26.71 -11.88 3.07
C ARG A 177 26.98 -12.91 1.98
N LEU A 178 26.22 -12.83 0.90
CA LEU A 178 26.24 -13.75 -0.20
C LEU A 178 26.04 -12.98 -1.51
N GLU A 179 26.79 -13.38 -2.52
CA GLU A 179 26.52 -13.04 -3.91
C GLU A 179 26.04 -14.31 -4.62
N MET A 180 24.81 -14.29 -5.12
CA MET A 180 24.08 -15.48 -5.58
C MET A 180 24.56 -16.02 -6.94
N CYS A 181 25.35 -15.25 -7.68
CA CYS A 181 25.86 -15.60 -9.01
C CYS A 181 27.30 -16.17 -9.01
N SER A 182 28.03 -16.06 -7.90
CA SER A 182 29.48 -16.35 -7.80
C SER A 182 29.83 -17.75 -7.25
N GLY A 183 28.87 -18.68 -7.29
CA GLY A 183 29.09 -20.11 -7.03
C GLY A 183 28.66 -20.62 -5.66
N ILE A 184 28.30 -19.73 -4.71
CA ILE A 184 27.71 -20.13 -3.43
C ILE A 184 26.18 -20.00 -3.52
N HIS A 185 25.51 -21.15 -3.64
CA HIS A 185 24.07 -21.23 -3.91
C HIS A 185 23.24 -21.73 -2.73
N GLN A 186 23.83 -21.78 -1.55
CA GLN A 186 23.16 -22.17 -0.31
C GLN A 186 23.56 -21.18 0.77
N LEU A 187 22.60 -20.81 1.62
CA LEU A 187 22.93 -20.11 2.85
C LEU A 187 23.75 -21.07 3.73
N PRO A 188 24.91 -20.65 4.26
CA PRO A 188 25.71 -21.57 5.06
C PRO A 188 24.99 -21.99 6.36
N LYS A 189 25.34 -23.17 6.87
CA LYS A 189 24.55 -23.89 7.88
C LYS A 189 24.58 -23.29 9.28
N ASP A 190 25.55 -22.42 9.56
CA ASP A 190 25.78 -21.83 10.88
C ASP A 190 24.97 -20.53 11.11
N PHE A 191 23.99 -20.25 10.26
CA PHE A 191 23.48 -18.89 10.11
C PHE A 191 22.08 -18.59 10.65
N PHE A 192 21.96 -17.31 10.96
CA PHE A 192 20.77 -16.62 11.38
C PHE A 192 20.23 -15.64 10.34
N PHE A 193 18.92 -15.47 10.34
CA PHE A 193 18.23 -14.45 9.55
C PHE A 193 18.26 -13.09 10.27
N PRO A 194 18.25 -11.95 9.55
CA PRO A 194 18.16 -11.84 8.10
C PRO A 194 19.49 -12.00 7.36
N HIS A 195 19.40 -12.37 6.08
CA HIS A 195 20.52 -12.39 5.15
C HIS A 195 20.35 -11.32 4.08
N LEU A 196 21.32 -10.41 4.00
CA LEU A 196 21.48 -9.52 2.87
C LEU A 196 22.18 -10.25 1.71
N ILE A 197 21.53 -10.28 0.56
CA ILE A 197 21.97 -11.01 -0.62
C ILE A 197 22.06 -10.02 -1.79
N LEU A 198 23.17 -10.12 -2.51
CA LEU A 198 23.38 -9.49 -3.80
C LEU A 198 23.23 -10.55 -4.89
N ALA A 199 22.59 -10.20 -6.00
CA ALA A 199 22.67 -10.97 -7.22
C ALA A 199 23.18 -10.04 -8.32
N HIS A 200 24.37 -10.34 -8.84
CA HIS A 200 25.04 -9.55 -9.87
C HIS A 200 25.29 -10.40 -11.12
N LEU A 201 24.48 -10.15 -12.14
CA LEU A 201 24.65 -10.71 -13.47
C LEU A 201 25.46 -9.74 -14.33
N GLN A 202 26.68 -10.15 -14.70
CA GLN A 202 27.57 -9.35 -15.54
C GLN A 202 27.20 -9.44 -17.02
N ASN A 203 27.35 -8.33 -17.74
CA ASN A 203 27.29 -8.29 -19.19
C ASN A 203 28.25 -9.32 -19.82
N GLY A 204 27.78 -10.06 -20.82
CA GLY A 204 28.53 -11.10 -21.52
C GLY A 204 28.47 -12.49 -20.88
N THR A 205 27.81 -12.64 -19.72
CA THR A 205 27.61 -13.95 -19.09
C THR A 205 26.81 -14.87 -20.02
N SER A 206 27.32 -16.09 -20.28
CA SER A 206 26.64 -17.07 -21.14
C SER A 206 25.41 -17.64 -20.43
N VAL A 207 24.31 -17.70 -21.17
CA VAL A 207 23.01 -18.17 -20.70
C VAL A 207 22.82 -19.59 -21.24
N SER A 208 22.60 -20.56 -20.35
CA SER A 208 22.24 -21.93 -20.73
C SER A 208 20.82 -21.99 -21.31
N ASP A 209 20.51 -23.03 -22.08
CA ASP A 209 19.17 -23.22 -22.65
C ASP A 209 18.09 -23.20 -21.54
N ARG A 210 16.92 -22.63 -21.84
CA ARG A 210 15.83 -22.39 -20.87
C ARG A 210 15.31 -23.67 -20.22
N SER A 211 15.51 -24.80 -20.90
CA SER A 211 15.14 -26.15 -20.48
C SER A 211 16.14 -26.79 -19.50
N LEU A 212 17.37 -26.28 -19.44
CA LEU A 212 18.45 -26.81 -18.62
C LEU A 212 18.49 -26.09 -17.27
N GLN A 213 18.55 -26.88 -16.21
CA GLN A 213 18.80 -26.42 -14.86
C GLN A 213 20.28 -26.61 -14.51
N PRO A 214 20.88 -25.73 -13.69
CA PRO A 214 20.29 -24.67 -12.84
C PRO A 214 20.03 -23.32 -13.55
N LYS A 215 19.24 -22.44 -12.91
CA LYS A 215 19.10 -21.02 -13.30
C LYS A 215 20.46 -20.31 -13.19
N ILE A 216 20.67 -19.22 -13.94
CA ILE A 216 21.98 -18.53 -14.06
C ILE A 216 22.51 -18.07 -12.69
N CYS A 217 21.64 -17.50 -11.88
CA CYS A 217 21.89 -17.28 -10.45
C CYS A 217 20.78 -17.94 -9.67
N TRP A 218 21.13 -18.64 -8.60
CA TRP A 218 20.15 -19.27 -7.74
C TRP A 218 20.65 -19.39 -6.31
N LEU A 219 19.72 -19.41 -5.38
CA LEU A 219 19.92 -19.58 -3.96
C LEU A 219 18.85 -20.53 -3.45
N ASN A 220 19.28 -21.57 -2.77
CA ASN A 220 18.40 -22.43 -2.00
C ASN A 220 18.46 -22.07 -0.52
N VAL A 221 17.30 -21.81 0.06
CA VAL A 221 17.10 -21.46 1.46
C VAL A 221 16.33 -22.59 2.13
N ALA A 222 17.01 -23.34 2.99
CA ALA A 222 16.42 -24.45 3.72
C ALA A 222 16.54 -24.20 5.22
N LEU A 223 15.41 -24.12 5.90
CA LEU A 223 15.33 -24.18 7.36
C LEU A 223 14.89 -25.56 7.82
N PRO A 224 15.24 -26.01 9.03
CA PRO A 224 14.86 -27.34 9.51
C PRO A 224 13.34 -27.52 9.57
N ASP A 225 12.77 -28.57 9.00
CA ASP A 225 11.31 -28.80 8.85
C ASP A 225 10.52 -28.99 10.17
N ARG A 226 11.14 -28.74 11.33
CA ARG A 226 10.55 -28.95 12.65
C ARG A 226 9.48 -27.91 13.00
N LEU A 227 9.49 -26.74 12.35
CA LEU A 227 8.60 -25.63 12.66
C LEU A 227 8.01 -25.01 11.38
N PRO A 228 6.79 -24.44 11.46
CA PRO A 228 6.20 -23.69 10.36
C PRO A 228 6.88 -22.32 10.25
N TYR A 229 7.72 -22.14 9.23
CA TYR A 229 8.38 -20.86 8.96
C TYR A 229 7.59 -20.01 7.98
N ALA A 230 7.70 -18.69 8.12
CA ALA A 230 7.39 -17.72 7.07
C ALA A 230 8.65 -16.97 6.68
N TYR A 231 8.93 -16.90 5.38
CA TYR A 231 9.99 -16.09 4.82
C TYR A 231 9.44 -14.79 4.29
N THR A 232 10.19 -13.70 4.46
CA THR A 232 9.92 -12.41 3.84
C THR A 232 11.12 -11.96 3.02
N ILE A 233 10.93 -11.71 1.73
CA ILE A 233 11.93 -11.15 0.83
C ILE A 233 11.65 -9.65 0.72
N GLN A 234 12.53 -8.84 1.30
CA GLN A 234 12.49 -7.39 1.30
C GLN A 234 13.46 -6.86 0.23
N PHE A 235 12.94 -6.22 -0.81
CA PHE A 235 13.78 -5.61 -1.85
C PHE A 235 14.34 -4.27 -1.35
N LEU A 236 15.62 -4.03 -1.63
CA LEU A 236 16.32 -2.80 -1.27
C LEU A 236 16.72 -1.99 -2.49
N ASP A 237 17.11 -2.66 -3.58
CA ASP A 237 17.43 -2.04 -4.87
C ASP A 237 17.27 -3.03 -6.04
N VAL A 238 16.94 -2.50 -7.22
CA VAL A 238 16.91 -3.22 -8.50
C VAL A 238 17.51 -2.33 -9.58
N ILE A 239 18.68 -2.70 -10.07
CA ILE A 239 19.33 -2.09 -11.22
C ILE A 239 19.28 -3.08 -12.37
N ASN A 240 18.72 -2.63 -13.49
CA ASN A 240 18.73 -3.39 -14.72
C ASN A 240 19.15 -2.47 -15.86
N ARG A 241 20.40 -2.57 -16.32
CA ARG A 241 20.94 -1.64 -17.33
C ARG A 241 20.53 -1.99 -18.77
N HIS A 242 19.56 -2.87 -18.96
CA HIS A 242 19.03 -3.16 -20.29
C HIS A 242 18.46 -1.89 -20.92
N SER A 243 18.67 -1.76 -22.24
CA SER A 243 17.99 -0.72 -23.01
C SER A 243 16.48 -0.95 -22.94
N LEU A 244 15.71 0.11 -22.72
CA LEU A 244 14.24 0.09 -22.79
C LEU A 244 13.71 -0.42 -24.14
N ASN A 245 14.55 -0.36 -25.18
CA ASN A 245 14.23 -0.84 -26.53
C ASN A 245 14.68 -2.30 -26.79
N SER A 246 15.36 -2.93 -25.83
CA SER A 246 15.77 -4.33 -25.93
C SER A 246 14.62 -5.27 -25.58
N ASP A 247 14.62 -6.46 -26.16
CA ASP A 247 13.68 -7.54 -25.88
C ASP A 247 14.12 -8.42 -24.69
N ALA A 248 15.32 -8.15 -24.16
CA ALA A 248 15.93 -8.96 -23.12
C ALA A 248 15.25 -8.79 -21.76
N GLN A 249 14.76 -9.90 -21.20
CA GLN A 249 14.06 -9.90 -19.91
C GLN A 249 14.94 -10.46 -18.80
N THR A 250 14.85 -9.85 -17.63
CA THR A 250 15.40 -10.42 -16.39
C THR A 250 14.28 -10.61 -15.40
N ILE A 251 14.16 -11.83 -14.88
CA ILE A 251 13.01 -12.27 -14.09
C ILE A 251 13.52 -12.95 -12.83
N LEU A 252 13.03 -12.51 -11.67
CA LEU A 252 13.18 -13.22 -10.42
C LEU A 252 12.10 -14.31 -10.32
N VAL A 253 12.52 -15.54 -10.04
CA VAL A 253 11.65 -16.68 -9.79
C VAL A 253 11.82 -17.11 -8.34
N VAL A 254 10.71 -17.24 -7.62
CA VAL A 254 10.66 -17.82 -6.27
C VAL A 254 9.79 -19.05 -6.33
N CYS A 255 10.28 -20.19 -5.83
CA CYS A 255 9.55 -21.44 -5.89
C CYS A 255 9.85 -22.39 -4.74
N ASP A 256 8.99 -23.41 -4.62
CA ASP A 256 9.28 -24.56 -3.77
C ASP A 256 10.42 -25.34 -4.42
N GLY A 257 11.55 -25.42 -3.74
CA GLY A 257 12.74 -26.15 -4.13
C GLY A 257 12.63 -27.64 -3.81
N ASN A 258 13.51 -28.43 -4.43
CA ASN A 258 13.60 -29.86 -4.17
C ASN A 258 14.69 -30.17 -3.13
N SER A 259 14.37 -30.93 -2.10
CA SER A 259 15.33 -31.31 -1.04
C SER A 259 16.48 -32.19 -1.56
N THR A 260 16.22 -33.07 -2.52
CA THR A 260 17.21 -33.95 -3.16
C THR A 260 18.03 -33.21 -4.21
N PHE A 261 17.40 -32.28 -4.94
CA PHE A 261 18.04 -31.52 -6.00
C PHE A 261 17.82 -30.01 -5.78
N PRO A 262 18.63 -29.36 -4.94
CA PRO A 262 18.48 -27.95 -4.52
C PRO A 262 18.29 -26.91 -5.62
N MET A 263 18.75 -27.23 -6.84
CA MET A 263 18.63 -26.36 -8.01
C MET A 263 17.28 -26.48 -8.74
N LEU A 264 16.47 -27.50 -8.42
CA LEU A 264 15.19 -27.75 -9.07
C LEU A 264 14.05 -26.96 -8.44
N CYS A 265 13.44 -26.12 -9.28
CA CYS A 265 12.18 -25.47 -9.03
C CYS A 265 11.03 -26.46 -9.27
N GLN A 266 10.33 -26.87 -8.20
CA GLN A 266 9.19 -27.79 -8.33
C GLN A 266 7.90 -27.04 -8.66
N PHE A 267 7.57 -26.02 -7.87
CA PHE A 267 6.34 -25.24 -8.03
C PHE A 267 6.63 -23.75 -7.91
N GLU A 268 6.47 -23.02 -9.02
CA GLU A 268 6.62 -21.55 -9.05
C GLU A 268 5.58 -20.87 -8.14
N ARG A 269 6.07 -20.06 -7.20
CA ARG A 269 5.26 -19.26 -6.27
C ARG A 269 5.13 -17.82 -6.77
N TYR A 270 6.26 -17.23 -7.16
CA TYR A 270 6.32 -15.87 -7.70
C TYR A 270 7.24 -15.83 -8.91
N ARG A 271 6.87 -14.99 -9.87
CA ARG A 271 7.67 -14.71 -11.06
C ARG A 271 7.57 -13.22 -11.38
N LEU A 272 8.64 -12.49 -11.10
CA LEU A 272 8.65 -11.03 -11.03
C LEU A 272 9.64 -10.44 -12.03
N PRO A 273 9.22 -9.50 -12.89
CA PRO A 273 10.15 -8.79 -13.75
C PRO A 273 11.05 -7.88 -12.90
N LEU A 274 12.35 -7.91 -13.17
CA LEU A 274 13.33 -7.04 -12.55
C LEU A 274 13.54 -5.84 -13.47
N LEU A 275 12.88 -4.73 -13.14
CA LEU A 275 12.91 -3.50 -13.93
C LEU A 275 13.79 -2.45 -13.25
N ASN A 276 14.52 -1.69 -14.05
CA ASN A 276 15.46 -0.71 -13.54
C ASN A 276 14.77 0.35 -12.66
N GLY A 277 15.23 0.49 -11.42
CA GLY A 277 14.74 1.49 -10.47
C GLY A 277 13.28 1.29 -10.05
N ILE A 278 12.70 0.10 -10.27
CA ILE A 278 11.36 -0.24 -9.79
C ILE A 278 11.49 -1.34 -8.73
N LEU A 279 11.05 -1.05 -7.51
CA LEU A 279 11.07 -2.01 -6.40
C LEU A 279 9.79 -2.84 -6.34
N PRO A 280 9.88 -4.17 -6.35
CA PRO A 280 8.76 -5.02 -5.98
C PRO A 280 8.36 -4.82 -4.53
N GLN A 281 7.05 -4.91 -4.26
CA GLN A 281 6.52 -5.11 -2.91
C GLN A 281 7.19 -6.32 -2.25
N SER A 282 7.42 -6.25 -0.93
CA SER A 282 8.00 -7.36 -0.17
C SER A 282 7.16 -8.63 -0.30
N ILE A 283 7.81 -9.75 -0.58
CA ILE A 283 7.15 -11.05 -0.76
C ILE A 283 7.12 -11.76 0.59
N SER A 284 5.96 -12.23 1.02
CA SER A 284 5.85 -13.14 2.16
C SER A 284 5.35 -14.51 1.70
N LEU A 285 5.99 -15.58 2.19
CA LEU A 285 5.62 -16.95 1.86
C LEU A 285 5.78 -17.88 3.07
N ASN A 286 4.83 -18.78 3.24
CA ASN A 286 4.88 -19.82 4.26
C ASN A 286 5.66 -21.02 3.71
N SER A 287 6.55 -21.59 4.52
CA SER A 287 7.23 -22.84 4.20
C SER A 287 6.24 -24.00 4.26
N ASN A 288 6.32 -24.89 3.27
CA ASN A 288 5.56 -26.14 3.24
C ASN A 288 6.44 -27.35 3.60
N GLY A 289 7.58 -27.13 4.29
CA GLY A 289 8.59 -28.16 4.57
C GLY A 289 9.51 -28.48 3.38
N ASN A 290 9.31 -27.80 2.24
CA ASN A 290 10.29 -27.78 1.16
C ASN A 290 11.19 -26.55 1.30
N PRO A 291 12.46 -26.63 0.85
CA PRO A 291 13.33 -25.48 0.83
C PRO A 291 12.81 -24.43 -0.18
N MET A 292 13.09 -23.16 0.04
CA MET A 292 12.73 -22.08 -0.88
C MET A 292 13.87 -21.86 -1.88
N LEU A 293 13.58 -22.00 -3.16
CA LEU A 293 14.50 -21.65 -4.23
C LEU A 293 14.19 -20.24 -4.74
N ILE A 294 15.21 -19.39 -4.78
CA ILE A 294 15.20 -18.08 -5.43
C ILE A 294 16.16 -18.16 -6.62
N GLY A 295 15.73 -17.75 -7.80
CA GLY A 295 16.59 -17.75 -8.98
C GLY A 295 16.35 -16.55 -9.88
N ILE A 296 17.37 -16.19 -10.66
CA ILE A 296 17.24 -15.20 -11.73
C ILE A 296 17.29 -15.93 -13.07
N GLU A 297 16.22 -15.75 -13.85
CA GLU A 297 16.11 -16.16 -15.24
C GLU A 297 16.38 -14.94 -16.12
N TYR A 298 17.25 -15.12 -17.11
CA TYR A 298 17.49 -14.14 -18.16
C TYR A 298 17.02 -14.71 -19.49
N ILE A 299 16.25 -13.94 -20.23
CA ILE A 299 15.78 -14.27 -21.57
C ILE A 299 16.49 -13.33 -22.54
N PRO A 300 17.39 -13.84 -23.41
CA PRO A 300 18.13 -13.00 -24.35
C PRO A 300 17.22 -12.39 -25.42
N GLN A 301 17.69 -11.28 -26.00
CA GLN A 301 17.15 -10.80 -27.27
C GLN A 301 17.64 -11.70 -28.40
N GLN A 302 16.73 -12.49 -28.97
CA GLN A 302 17.01 -13.27 -30.18
C GLN A 302 16.84 -12.39 -31.41
N GLN A 303 17.95 -12.05 -32.06
CA GLN A 303 17.95 -11.36 -33.34
C GLN A 303 18.78 -12.15 -34.33
N GLU A 304 18.19 -12.41 -35.49
CA GLU A 304 18.86 -13.06 -36.61
C GLU A 304 19.57 -11.99 -37.44
N TYR A 305 20.88 -12.14 -37.61
CA TYR A 305 21.68 -11.24 -38.43
C TYR A 305 22.36 -12.00 -39.55
N ILE A 306 22.31 -11.43 -40.75
CA ILE A 306 22.99 -11.98 -41.91
C ILE A 306 24.43 -11.47 -41.89
N ASN A 307 25.38 -12.38 -41.73
CA ASN A 307 26.79 -12.04 -41.78
C ASN A 307 27.21 -11.62 -43.19
N LYS A 308 28.40 -11.01 -43.33
CA LYS A 308 28.95 -10.55 -44.62
C LYS A 308 29.01 -11.64 -45.69
N ASP A 309 29.01 -12.91 -45.28
CA ASP A 309 29.02 -14.09 -46.15
C ASP A 309 27.62 -14.61 -46.53
N GLY A 310 26.54 -13.89 -46.19
CA GLY A 310 25.15 -14.28 -46.49
C GLY A 310 24.58 -15.37 -45.58
N ILE A 311 25.32 -15.79 -44.55
CA ILE A 311 24.89 -16.80 -43.56
C ILE A 311 24.10 -16.10 -42.45
N SER A 312 22.88 -16.56 -42.18
CA SER A 312 22.13 -16.10 -41.01
C SER A 312 22.71 -16.71 -39.73
N THR A 313 23.04 -15.85 -38.78
CA THR A 313 23.54 -16.23 -37.46
C THR A 313 22.68 -15.58 -36.40
N MET A 314 22.32 -16.36 -35.38
CA MET A 314 21.59 -15.83 -34.22
C MET A 314 22.54 -15.08 -33.29
N SER A 315 22.02 -14.03 -32.66
CA SER A 315 22.73 -13.34 -31.57
C SER A 315 23.19 -14.33 -30.49
N PRO A 316 24.40 -14.13 -29.91
CA PRO A 316 24.90 -15.00 -28.86
C PRO A 316 23.95 -14.98 -27.65
N ASN A 317 23.76 -16.15 -27.02
CA ASN A 317 22.92 -16.30 -25.83
C ASN A 317 23.67 -15.79 -24.59
N VAL A 318 23.79 -14.47 -24.48
CA VAL A 318 24.52 -13.79 -23.41
C VAL A 318 23.69 -12.68 -22.76
N VAL A 319 24.01 -12.37 -21.51
CA VAL A 319 23.47 -11.21 -20.79
C VAL A 319 23.91 -9.92 -21.48
N ALA A 320 22.97 -9.03 -21.81
CA ALA A 320 23.21 -7.87 -22.66
C ALA A 320 23.72 -6.63 -21.90
N ALA A 321 23.38 -6.51 -20.62
CA ALA A 321 23.92 -5.48 -19.72
C ALA A 321 23.83 -5.93 -18.26
N ASP A 322 24.54 -5.25 -17.37
CA ASP A 322 24.61 -5.63 -15.96
C ASP A 322 23.22 -5.53 -15.29
N VAL A 323 22.92 -6.55 -14.49
CA VAL A 323 21.75 -6.58 -13.61
C VAL A 323 22.23 -6.79 -12.18
N GLU A 324 21.82 -5.90 -11.28
CA GLU A 324 22.09 -5.99 -9.85
C GLU A 324 20.77 -5.96 -9.07
N VAL A 325 20.58 -6.93 -8.18
CA VAL A 325 19.44 -6.97 -7.28
C VAL A 325 19.94 -7.10 -5.86
N LEU A 326 19.52 -6.18 -4.99
CA LEU A 326 19.83 -6.20 -3.57
C LEU A 326 18.56 -6.47 -2.78
N PHE A 327 18.56 -7.54 -1.99
CA PHE A 327 17.40 -7.91 -1.17
C PHE A 327 17.83 -8.56 0.14
N ARG A 328 16.94 -8.50 1.13
CA ARG A 328 17.08 -9.20 2.42
C ARG A 328 16.05 -10.31 2.52
N ILE A 329 16.48 -11.46 3.00
CA ILE A 329 15.57 -12.53 3.41
C ILE A 329 15.48 -12.49 4.92
N HIS A 330 14.26 -12.34 5.43
CA HIS A 330 13.89 -12.56 6.82
C HIS A 330 13.21 -13.92 6.93
N ALA A 331 13.38 -14.59 8.07
CA ALA A 331 12.63 -15.79 8.42
C ALA A 331 12.00 -15.56 9.79
N THR A 332 10.82 -16.12 9.98
CA THR A 332 10.11 -16.10 11.26
C THR A 332 9.45 -17.44 11.51
N VAL A 333 9.25 -17.81 12.77
CA VAL A 333 8.47 -19.00 13.15
C VAL A 333 7.00 -18.67 13.42
N ASN A 334 6.16 -19.71 13.44
CA ASN A 334 4.73 -19.61 13.74
C ASN A 334 3.97 -18.69 12.78
N LEU A 335 4.45 -18.58 11.55
CA LEU A 335 3.84 -17.76 10.49
C LEU A 335 3.68 -16.28 10.88
N LYS A 336 4.58 -15.78 11.73
CA LYS A 336 4.59 -14.38 12.17
C LYS A 336 4.85 -13.46 10.97
N ALA A 337 4.03 -12.42 10.83
CA ALA A 337 4.24 -11.45 9.78
C ALA A 337 5.46 -10.56 10.04
N PHE A 338 6.20 -10.23 8.98
CA PHE A 338 7.19 -9.17 9.01
C PHE A 338 6.51 -7.81 8.87
N TYR A 339 6.76 -6.90 9.82
CA TYR A 339 6.19 -5.56 9.83
C TYR A 339 7.28 -4.53 9.60
N GLY A 340 7.01 -3.58 8.71
CA GLY A 340 7.73 -2.31 8.66
C GLY A 340 7.31 -1.46 9.86
N LEU A 341 6.17 -0.78 9.76
CA LEU A 341 5.64 0.04 10.85
C LEU A 341 4.49 -0.67 11.58
N ASN A 342 4.65 -0.91 12.89
CA ASN A 342 3.61 -1.49 13.74
C ASN A 342 3.36 -0.58 14.97
N ILE A 343 2.14 -0.07 15.08
CA ILE A 343 1.72 0.79 16.18
C ILE A 343 0.54 0.14 16.89
N THR A 344 0.66 -0.04 18.20
CA THR A 344 -0.36 -0.71 19.01
C THR A 344 -0.68 0.05 20.29
N ASN A 345 -1.94 -0.02 20.75
CA ASN A 345 -2.39 0.52 22.04
C ASN A 345 -1.96 1.98 22.29
N SER A 346 -1.95 2.81 21.26
CA SER A 346 -1.29 4.12 21.28
C SER A 346 -2.24 5.25 20.88
N PHE A 347 -1.86 6.47 21.24
CA PHE A 347 -2.64 7.67 20.97
C PHE A 347 -1.81 8.67 20.18
N VAL A 348 -2.32 9.12 19.04
CA VAL A 348 -1.67 10.12 18.18
C VAL A 348 -2.65 11.26 17.94
N ARG A 349 -2.58 12.31 18.75
CA ARG A 349 -3.66 13.31 18.84
C ARG A 349 -3.19 14.75 18.77
N ASN A 350 -4.08 15.63 18.32
CA ASN A 350 -3.94 17.09 18.37
C ASN A 350 -2.62 17.63 17.77
N ASN A 351 -1.99 16.89 16.85
CA ASN A 351 -0.79 17.38 16.20
C ASN A 351 -1.18 18.39 15.12
N THR A 352 -0.37 19.45 14.93
CA THR A 352 -0.64 20.44 13.89
C THR A 352 -0.39 19.86 12.48
N GLY A 353 0.51 18.88 12.35
CA GLY A 353 0.66 18.07 11.14
C GLY A 353 -0.34 16.91 11.06
N ASN A 354 -0.02 15.92 10.24
CA ASN A 354 -0.77 14.66 10.18
C ASN A 354 -0.65 13.90 11.51
N GLY A 355 -1.56 12.95 11.74
CA GLY A 355 -1.37 12.02 12.85
C GLY A 355 -0.15 11.15 12.60
N ILE A 356 -0.26 10.29 11.59
CA ILE A 356 0.79 9.35 11.17
C ILE A 356 1.02 9.55 9.68
N GLN A 357 2.25 9.89 9.30
CA GLN A 357 2.68 9.96 7.91
C GLN A 357 3.70 8.85 7.63
N ALA A 358 3.43 8.00 6.64
CA ALA A 358 4.32 6.95 6.18
C ALA A 358 4.63 7.11 4.69
N LEU A 359 5.92 7.11 4.35
CA LEU A 359 6.44 7.38 3.01
C LEU A 359 7.24 6.21 2.47
N ALA A 360 7.05 5.91 1.19
CA ALA A 360 7.81 4.91 0.44
C ALA A 360 7.77 3.52 1.09
N ILE A 361 6.60 3.13 1.62
CA ILE A 361 6.46 1.88 2.36
C ILE A 361 6.44 0.67 1.41
N HIS A 362 7.28 -0.32 1.65
CA HIS A 362 7.24 -1.58 0.91
C HIS A 362 7.05 -2.81 1.78
N ASP A 363 7.17 -2.65 3.09
CA ASP A 363 6.84 -3.64 4.11
C ASP A 363 5.49 -3.34 4.78
N ARG A 364 4.93 -4.35 5.45
CA ARG A 364 3.60 -4.26 6.06
C ARG A 364 3.51 -3.14 7.11
N LEU A 365 2.47 -2.33 7.01
CA LEU A 365 2.07 -1.34 8.03
C LEU A 365 0.86 -1.87 8.81
N ALA A 366 0.91 -1.81 10.14
CA ALA A 366 -0.19 -2.24 11.00
C ALA A 366 -0.51 -1.23 12.11
N LEU A 367 -1.80 -0.91 12.24
CA LEU A 367 -2.37 -0.22 13.39
C LEU A 367 -3.33 -1.15 14.12
N HIS A 368 -3.15 -1.32 15.43
CA HIS A 368 -4.05 -2.10 16.26
C HIS A 368 -4.37 -1.41 17.58
N ASN A 369 -5.66 -1.14 17.84
CA ASN A 369 -6.07 -0.39 19.04
C ASN A 369 -5.34 0.97 19.14
N VAL A 370 -5.42 1.77 18.07
CA VAL A 370 -4.80 3.10 18.00
C VAL A 370 -5.89 4.16 17.89
N SER A 371 -5.74 5.30 18.56
CA SER A 371 -6.59 6.47 18.30
C SER A 371 -5.80 7.59 17.66
N VAL A 372 -6.19 7.97 16.44
CA VAL A 372 -5.63 9.05 15.65
C VAL A 372 -6.68 10.15 15.53
N ASP A 373 -6.57 11.17 16.38
CA ASP A 373 -7.69 12.09 16.65
C ASP A 373 -7.27 13.57 16.64
N GLY A 374 -8.10 14.43 16.05
CA GLY A 374 -7.92 15.89 16.13
C GLY A 374 -6.67 16.44 15.46
N ASN A 375 -6.03 15.68 14.56
CA ASN A 375 -4.82 16.14 13.87
C ASN A 375 -5.18 17.10 12.73
N GLN A 376 -4.33 18.11 12.50
CA GLN A 376 -4.61 19.22 11.60
C GLN A 376 -3.87 19.10 10.24
N GLY A 377 -3.34 17.92 9.92
CA GLY A 377 -2.72 17.63 8.63
C GLY A 377 -3.71 17.31 7.52
N ILE A 378 -3.16 16.77 6.43
CA ILE A 378 -3.90 16.28 5.25
C ILE A 378 -4.69 15.00 5.57
N ALA A 379 -4.23 14.21 6.54
CA ALA A 379 -5.00 13.08 7.05
C ALA A 379 -4.62 12.71 8.50
N GLY A 380 -5.49 11.94 9.14
CA GLY A 380 -5.14 11.19 10.35
C GLY A 380 -4.01 10.20 10.06
N LEU A 381 -4.24 9.27 9.13
CA LEU A 381 -3.22 8.38 8.57
C LEU A 381 -2.97 8.73 7.10
N LEU A 382 -1.78 9.24 6.80
CA LEU A 382 -1.32 9.55 5.44
C LEU A 382 -0.25 8.56 5.00
N ILE A 383 -0.51 7.84 3.91
CA ILE A 383 0.46 6.93 3.30
C ILE A 383 0.71 7.37 1.86
N ARG A 384 1.97 7.63 1.51
CA ARG A 384 2.35 8.06 0.15
C ARG A 384 3.54 7.31 -0.37
N ASP A 385 3.44 6.89 -1.63
CA ASP A 385 4.45 6.16 -2.38
C ASP A 385 4.81 4.81 -1.73
N GLY A 386 5.15 3.81 -2.54
CA GLY A 386 5.38 2.45 -2.07
C GLY A 386 4.45 1.39 -2.67
N ALA A 387 4.59 0.17 -2.18
CA ALA A 387 3.67 -0.93 -2.43
C ALA A 387 3.75 -1.90 -1.25
N ALA A 388 2.71 -1.95 -0.41
CA ALA A 388 2.74 -2.70 0.85
C ALA A 388 1.35 -3.15 1.30
N ASP A 389 1.35 -4.09 2.24
CA ASP A 389 0.14 -4.48 2.96
C ASP A 389 -0.14 -3.52 4.10
N ILE A 390 -1.39 -3.10 4.25
CA ILE A 390 -1.83 -2.14 5.27
C ILE A 390 -2.97 -2.75 6.06
N TRP A 391 -2.77 -2.91 7.37
CA TRP A 391 -3.77 -3.45 8.28
C TRP A 391 -4.17 -2.42 9.33
N ILE A 392 -5.46 -2.11 9.39
CA ILE A 392 -6.05 -1.20 10.38
C ILE A 392 -7.12 -1.98 11.13
N ASN A 393 -6.88 -2.24 12.41
CA ASN A 393 -7.77 -3.05 13.22
C ASN A 393 -8.09 -2.36 14.55
N ASP A 394 -9.35 -2.37 14.96
CA ASP A 394 -9.81 -1.80 16.23
C ASP A 394 -9.29 -0.36 16.45
N THR A 395 -9.25 0.44 15.37
CA THR A 395 -8.59 1.75 15.36
C THR A 395 -9.62 2.85 15.17
N SER A 396 -9.43 3.97 15.86
CA SER A 396 -10.28 5.17 15.71
C SER A 396 -9.51 6.25 14.96
N LEU A 397 -10.04 6.71 13.83
CA LEU A 397 -9.51 7.80 13.02
C LEU A 397 -10.56 8.91 12.96
N SER A 398 -10.48 9.85 13.90
CA SER A 398 -11.60 10.72 14.22
C SER A 398 -11.23 12.19 14.20
N TRP A 399 -12.18 13.05 13.83
CA TRP A 399 -12.08 14.52 13.95
C TRP A 399 -10.80 15.13 13.37
N ASN A 400 -10.18 14.50 12.37
CA ASN A 400 -9.01 15.05 11.70
C ASN A 400 -9.46 16.13 10.70
N TRP A 401 -8.62 17.15 10.49
CA TRP A 401 -8.93 18.26 9.58
C TRP A 401 -8.87 17.84 8.10
N GLY A 402 -8.13 16.78 7.79
CA GLY A 402 -8.08 16.18 6.47
C GLY A 402 -8.96 14.94 6.35
N ASP A 403 -8.51 13.96 5.57
CA ASP A 403 -9.16 12.65 5.51
C ASP A 403 -8.89 11.86 6.81
N GLY A 404 -9.75 10.91 7.16
CA GLY A 404 -9.42 9.95 8.23
C GLY A 404 -8.19 9.11 7.84
N VAL A 405 -8.26 8.49 6.66
CA VAL A 405 -7.17 7.75 6.03
C VAL A 405 -7.02 8.20 4.57
N ASN A 406 -5.80 8.50 4.17
CA ASN A 406 -5.46 8.81 2.77
C ASN A 406 -4.23 8.00 2.33
N ILE A 407 -4.43 7.13 1.33
CA ILE A 407 -3.39 6.26 0.80
C ILE A 407 -3.20 6.58 -0.68
N SER A 408 -1.98 6.91 -1.08
CA SER A 408 -1.60 7.23 -2.46
C SER A 408 -0.32 6.51 -2.87
N PHE A 409 -0.41 5.26 -3.33
CA PHE A 409 0.75 4.44 -3.72
C PHE A 409 0.43 3.37 -4.78
N ALA A 410 1.39 2.52 -5.17
CA ALA A 410 1.26 1.66 -6.36
C ALA A 410 0.22 0.53 -6.18
N GLY A 411 0.13 -0.08 -5.00
CA GLY A 411 -0.84 -1.12 -4.68
C GLY A 411 -0.43 -1.97 -3.47
N GLY A 412 -1.17 -3.06 -3.25
CA GLY A 412 -1.01 -3.98 -2.11
C GLY A 412 -2.36 -4.41 -1.54
N ALA A 413 -2.36 -5.08 -0.38
CA ALA A 413 -3.60 -5.44 0.32
C ALA A 413 -3.88 -4.46 1.47
N ILE A 414 -5.04 -3.83 1.43
CA ILE A 414 -5.53 -2.93 2.48
C ILE A 414 -6.68 -3.62 3.19
N ASN A 415 -6.56 -3.80 4.51
CA ASN A 415 -7.58 -4.45 5.32
C ASN A 415 -7.95 -3.56 6.50
N VAL A 416 -9.22 -3.16 6.57
CA VAL A 416 -9.77 -2.28 7.61
C VAL A 416 -10.91 -3.00 8.29
N ASN A 417 -10.70 -3.35 9.56
CA ASN A 417 -11.65 -4.13 10.35
C ASN A 417 -11.93 -3.47 11.68
N ALA A 418 -13.14 -3.66 12.21
CA ALA A 418 -13.47 -3.30 13.59
C ALA A 418 -13.20 -1.82 13.95
N SER A 419 -13.12 -0.93 12.96
CA SER A 419 -12.56 0.41 13.12
C SER A 419 -13.63 1.49 12.96
N ARG A 420 -13.33 2.68 13.48
CA ARG A 420 -14.23 3.84 13.46
C ARG A 420 -13.55 4.99 12.76
N ILE A 421 -14.12 5.45 11.65
CA ILE A 421 -13.60 6.56 10.86
C ILE A 421 -14.66 7.67 10.82
N ILE A 422 -14.57 8.61 11.76
CA ILE A 422 -15.72 9.45 12.14
C ILE A 422 -15.38 10.93 12.20
N GLY A 423 -16.25 11.79 11.67
CA GLY A 423 -16.19 13.23 11.93
C GLY A 423 -15.00 13.94 11.27
N ASN A 424 -14.34 13.30 10.29
CA ASN A 424 -13.23 13.92 9.58
C ASN A 424 -13.77 15.00 8.64
N LYS A 425 -13.02 16.10 8.50
CA LYS A 425 -13.46 17.26 7.72
C LYS A 425 -13.42 17.00 6.21
N TRP A 426 -12.61 16.05 5.75
CA TRP A 426 -12.68 15.56 4.38
C TRP A 426 -13.40 14.21 4.32
N ARG A 427 -12.83 13.21 3.65
CA ARG A 427 -13.43 11.89 3.52
C ARG A 427 -13.09 11.05 4.75
N GLY A 428 -13.88 10.01 5.00
CA GLY A 428 -13.47 8.99 5.96
C GLY A 428 -12.21 8.28 5.47
N PHE A 429 -12.29 7.69 4.28
CA PHE A 429 -11.19 6.91 3.71
C PHE A 429 -11.04 7.20 2.22
N ALA A 430 -9.79 7.39 1.78
CA ALA A 430 -9.45 7.57 0.38
C ALA A 430 -8.26 6.70 -0.02
N PHE A 431 -8.42 5.90 -1.07
CA PHE A 431 -7.33 5.24 -1.78
C PHE A 431 -7.18 5.83 -3.18
N HIS A 432 -5.96 6.18 -3.55
CA HIS A 432 -5.58 6.68 -4.87
C HIS A 432 -4.43 5.83 -5.41
N HIS A 433 -4.64 5.22 -6.58
CA HIS A 433 -3.58 4.48 -7.26
C HIS A 433 -2.53 5.46 -7.80
N ASN A 434 -1.27 5.25 -7.44
CA ASN A 434 -0.15 6.06 -7.92
C ASN A 434 0.74 5.26 -8.89
N SER A 435 0.48 5.41 -10.19
CA SER A 435 1.23 4.77 -11.26
C SER A 435 2.60 5.41 -11.54
N SER A 436 2.90 6.59 -10.99
CA SER A 436 4.19 7.27 -11.18
C SER A 436 5.21 6.90 -10.10
N SER A 437 4.80 6.11 -9.11
CA SER A 437 5.71 5.67 -8.04
C SER A 437 6.62 4.54 -8.53
N PRO A 438 7.90 4.49 -8.10
CA PRO A 438 8.88 3.48 -8.54
C PRO A 438 8.67 2.13 -7.85
N PHE A 439 7.42 1.70 -7.70
CA PHE A 439 7.06 0.50 -6.95
C PHE A 439 6.14 -0.41 -7.76
N TRP A 440 6.31 -1.71 -7.53
CA TRP A 440 5.60 -2.77 -8.22
C TRP A 440 4.76 -3.58 -7.22
N PRO A 441 3.41 -3.49 -7.25
CA PRO A 441 2.56 -4.27 -6.37
C PRO A 441 2.44 -5.72 -6.86
N LEU A 442 2.28 -6.67 -5.94
CA LEU A 442 2.06 -8.08 -6.28
C LEU A 442 0.57 -8.43 -6.40
N HIS A 443 -0.26 -7.67 -5.71
CA HIS A 443 -1.71 -7.79 -5.73
C HIS A 443 -2.35 -6.44 -5.41
N GLN A 444 -3.64 -6.32 -5.67
CA GLN A 444 -4.44 -5.17 -5.28
C GLN A 444 -5.72 -5.66 -4.62
N GLU A 445 -5.84 -5.44 -3.32
CA GLU A 445 -7.04 -5.81 -2.57
C GLU A 445 -7.41 -4.72 -1.57
N ILE A 446 -8.69 -4.38 -1.48
CA ILE A 446 -9.23 -3.47 -0.46
C ILE A 446 -10.40 -4.16 0.22
N VAL A 447 -10.25 -4.38 1.53
CA VAL A 447 -11.21 -5.10 2.36
C VAL A 447 -11.67 -4.23 3.50
N PHE A 448 -12.99 -4.05 3.59
CA PHE A 448 -13.69 -3.54 4.76
C PHE A 448 -14.60 -4.64 5.30
N LYS A 449 -14.35 -5.08 6.54
CA LYS A 449 -15.21 -6.06 7.21
C LYS A 449 -15.65 -5.53 8.56
N GLY A 450 -16.96 -5.40 8.69
CA GLY A 450 -17.62 -5.22 9.97
C GLY A 450 -18.31 -6.49 10.43
N ARG A 451 -19.45 -6.27 11.09
CA ARG A 451 -20.28 -7.32 11.67
C ARG A 451 -21.70 -7.20 11.14
N PRO A 452 -22.42 -8.31 10.94
CA PRO A 452 -23.87 -8.25 10.75
C PRO A 452 -24.54 -7.48 11.90
N ILE A 453 -25.55 -6.65 11.61
CA ILE A 453 -26.23 -5.82 12.62
C ILE A 453 -26.76 -6.64 13.80
N ASN A 454 -27.25 -7.86 13.53
CA ASN A 454 -27.80 -8.76 14.53
C ASN A 454 -26.73 -9.44 15.42
N ASN A 455 -25.45 -9.31 15.09
CA ASN A 455 -24.37 -9.96 15.82
C ASN A 455 -23.62 -8.96 16.69
N ILE A 456 -24.06 -8.81 17.94
CA ILE A 456 -23.49 -7.85 18.88
C ILE A 456 -22.13 -8.25 19.45
N PHE A 457 -21.68 -9.49 19.25
CA PHE A 457 -20.45 -10.04 19.83
C PHE A 457 -19.18 -9.65 19.08
N TYR A 458 -19.30 -9.19 17.83
CA TYR A 458 -18.15 -8.71 17.05
C TYR A 458 -18.07 -7.19 17.07
N PRO A 459 -16.90 -6.57 16.91
CA PRO A 459 -16.77 -5.12 16.84
C PRO A 459 -17.38 -4.55 15.55
N LYS A 460 -17.87 -3.31 15.63
CA LYS A 460 -18.46 -2.60 14.49
C LYS A 460 -17.38 -2.03 13.57
N MET A 461 -17.66 -1.97 12.27
CA MET A 461 -16.94 -1.13 11.32
C MET A 461 -17.85 0.05 10.94
N THR A 462 -17.43 1.28 11.21
CA THR A 462 -18.26 2.48 11.02
C THR A 462 -17.48 3.58 10.30
N ILE A 463 -18.10 4.15 9.26
CA ILE A 463 -17.60 5.33 8.55
C ILE A 463 -18.71 6.39 8.57
N SER A 464 -18.60 7.38 9.45
CA SER A 464 -19.73 8.30 9.70
C SER A 464 -19.35 9.76 9.88
N GLU A 465 -20.32 10.65 9.65
CA GLU A 465 -20.23 12.08 9.93
C GLU A 465 -19.03 12.77 9.24
N ASN A 466 -18.49 12.19 8.17
CA ASN A 466 -17.39 12.78 7.42
C ASN A 466 -17.96 13.86 6.48
N ALA A 467 -17.37 15.06 6.53
CA ALA A 467 -18.00 16.24 5.94
C ALA A 467 -17.89 16.31 4.41
N TRP A 468 -16.92 15.63 3.81
CA TRP A 468 -16.73 15.63 2.36
C TRP A 468 -17.19 14.35 1.68
N GLY A 469 -17.16 13.18 2.35
CA GLY A 469 -17.61 11.90 1.79
C GLY A 469 -17.22 10.71 2.68
N GLY A 470 -17.73 9.52 2.38
CA GLY A 470 -17.43 8.32 3.16
C GLY A 470 -16.13 7.64 2.71
N LEU A 471 -16.28 6.65 1.83
CA LEU A 471 -15.22 5.82 1.27
C LEU A 471 -15.04 6.11 -0.22
N LEU A 472 -13.81 6.45 -0.61
CA LEU A 472 -13.39 6.59 -2.00
C LEU A 472 -12.32 5.54 -2.36
N VAL A 473 -12.58 4.76 -3.39
CA VAL A 473 -11.60 3.87 -4.02
C VAL A 473 -11.28 4.35 -5.43
N GLY A 474 -10.05 4.82 -5.63
CA GLY A 474 -9.54 5.29 -6.91
C GLY A 474 -9.36 4.19 -7.95
N ASN A 475 -9.23 4.61 -9.21
CA ASN A 475 -9.11 3.73 -10.36
C ASN A 475 -7.76 3.01 -10.39
N PHE A 476 -7.73 1.79 -9.88
CA PHE A 476 -6.58 0.92 -10.08
C PHE A 476 -6.57 0.41 -11.52
N CYS A 477 -5.69 0.99 -12.33
CA CYS A 477 -5.31 0.41 -13.60
C CYS A 477 -4.03 -0.36 -13.37
N GLY A 478 -4.04 -1.67 -13.65
CA GLY A 478 -2.84 -2.48 -13.54
C GLY A 478 -1.68 -1.81 -14.30
N PRO A 479 -0.44 -1.95 -13.81
CA PRO A 479 0.71 -1.35 -14.46
C PRO A 479 0.74 -1.78 -15.92
N SER A 480 0.64 -0.79 -16.82
CA SER A 480 0.55 -0.99 -18.28
C SER A 480 1.91 -1.28 -18.90
N LEU A 481 2.79 -1.93 -18.14
CA LEU A 481 4.04 -2.43 -18.64
C LEU A 481 3.68 -3.63 -19.54
N LYS A 482 3.36 -3.37 -20.81
CA LYS A 482 3.41 -4.42 -21.82
C LYS A 482 4.88 -4.67 -22.11
N TYR A 483 5.54 -5.49 -21.29
CA TYR A 483 6.86 -6.01 -21.67
C TYR A 483 6.66 -7.16 -22.66
N LYS A 484 6.33 -6.80 -23.91
CA LYS A 484 6.13 -7.72 -25.05
C LYS A 484 5.18 -8.89 -24.72
N ASN A 485 5.69 -10.12 -24.72
CA ASN A 485 4.94 -11.36 -24.52
C ASN A 485 4.67 -11.68 -23.05
N TRP A 486 5.11 -10.84 -22.12
CA TRP A 486 4.80 -10.99 -20.71
C TRP A 486 3.48 -10.29 -20.41
N ASP A 487 2.43 -11.09 -20.23
CA ASP A 487 1.15 -10.61 -19.74
C ASP A 487 1.26 -10.27 -18.25
N ILE A 488 1.72 -9.05 -17.95
CA ILE A 488 1.78 -8.54 -16.57
C ILE A 488 0.40 -8.10 -16.07
N SER A 489 -0.67 -8.32 -16.84
CA SER A 489 -2.07 -8.06 -16.45
C SER A 489 -2.61 -9.07 -15.41
N ARG A 490 -1.79 -9.81 -14.66
CA ARG A 490 -2.30 -10.85 -13.73
C ARG A 490 -2.91 -10.32 -12.43
N ILE A 491 -2.78 -9.03 -12.14
CA ILE A 491 -3.38 -8.49 -10.90
C ILE A 491 -4.87 -8.27 -11.16
N GLU A 492 -5.69 -9.17 -10.64
CA GLU A 492 -7.14 -8.99 -10.54
C GLU A 492 -7.43 -8.12 -9.32
N PRO A 493 -7.85 -6.85 -9.49
CA PRO A 493 -8.12 -5.98 -8.36
C PRO A 493 -9.41 -6.43 -7.67
N ASN A 494 -9.36 -6.56 -6.35
CA ASN A 494 -10.51 -7.00 -5.56
C ASN A 494 -10.91 -5.94 -4.53
N ILE A 495 -12.20 -5.60 -4.48
CA ILE A 495 -12.78 -4.69 -3.49
C ILE A 495 -13.92 -5.42 -2.80
N LEU A 496 -13.79 -5.64 -1.49
CA LEU A 496 -14.81 -6.26 -0.66
C LEU A 496 -15.21 -5.32 0.47
N ILE A 497 -16.44 -4.82 0.44
CA ILE A 497 -17.00 -3.97 1.49
C ILE A 497 -18.22 -4.68 2.05
N SER A 498 -18.07 -5.20 3.27
CA SER A 498 -19.08 -6.06 3.86
C SER A 498 -19.40 -5.69 5.29
N TRP A 499 -20.70 -5.68 5.60
CA TRP A 499 -21.23 -5.42 6.94
C TRP A 499 -20.69 -4.15 7.60
N THR A 500 -20.49 -3.11 6.80
CA THR A 500 -20.02 -1.80 7.25
C THR A 500 -21.20 -0.84 7.41
N GLU A 501 -21.17 -0.04 8.48
CA GLU A 501 -22.15 1.01 8.76
C GLU A 501 -21.62 2.35 8.23
N PHE A 502 -22.33 2.91 7.24
CA PHE A 502 -22.10 4.27 6.75
C PHE A 502 -23.23 5.16 7.26
N ASN A 503 -22.91 6.24 7.98
CA ASN A 503 -23.93 7.13 8.54
C ASN A 503 -23.58 8.60 8.34
N GLU A 504 -24.54 9.41 7.88
CA GLU A 504 -24.44 10.87 7.89
C GLU A 504 -23.17 11.45 7.21
N ASN A 505 -22.63 10.76 6.20
CA ASN A 505 -21.58 11.33 5.36
C ASN A 505 -22.18 12.36 4.40
N ASN A 506 -21.45 13.45 4.18
CA ASN A 506 -21.97 14.64 3.50
C ASN A 506 -21.24 14.93 2.19
N TYR A 507 -21.89 15.70 1.33
CA TYR A 507 -21.36 16.24 0.06
C TYR A 507 -21.04 15.17 -1.02
N HIS A 508 -19.99 14.34 -0.88
CA HIS A 508 -19.72 13.20 -1.77
C HIS A 508 -20.37 11.90 -1.28
N PRO A 509 -20.41 10.85 -2.12
CA PRO A 509 -21.04 9.60 -1.76
C PRO A 509 -20.50 8.94 -0.47
N HIS A 510 -21.35 8.15 0.18
CA HIS A 510 -20.95 7.26 1.26
C HIS A 510 -19.96 6.20 0.74
N ILE A 511 -20.20 5.67 -0.46
CA ILE A 511 -19.29 4.76 -1.16
C ILE A 511 -19.13 5.22 -2.61
N GLU A 512 -17.88 5.45 -3.02
CA GLU A 512 -17.51 5.81 -4.37
C GLU A 512 -16.36 4.94 -4.87
N ILE A 513 -16.55 4.30 -6.02
CA ILE A 513 -15.54 3.42 -6.64
C ILE A 513 -15.32 3.85 -8.07
N PHE A 514 -14.06 4.05 -8.44
CA PHE A 514 -13.65 4.36 -9.81
C PHE A 514 -13.13 3.12 -10.52
N SER A 515 -13.66 2.85 -11.71
CA SER A 515 -13.14 1.80 -12.60
C SER A 515 -11.90 2.23 -13.36
N CYS A 516 -11.03 1.26 -13.68
CA CYS A 516 -10.01 1.48 -14.69
C CYS A 516 -10.63 1.64 -16.09
N GLN A 517 -10.17 2.64 -16.84
CA GLN A 517 -10.67 2.96 -18.18
C GLN A 517 -9.67 2.58 -19.30
N LYS A 518 -8.61 1.82 -18.98
CA LYS A 518 -7.64 1.33 -19.97
C LYS A 518 -8.16 0.07 -20.67
N GLU A 519 -7.84 -0.07 -21.94
CA GLU A 519 -8.06 -1.31 -22.69
C GLU A 519 -7.18 -2.44 -22.14
N GLU A 520 -7.61 -3.69 -22.33
CA GLU A 520 -6.89 -4.91 -21.93
C GLU A 520 -6.57 -5.02 -20.43
N ASN A 521 -7.29 -4.29 -19.56
CA ASN A 521 -7.18 -4.45 -18.12
C ASN A 521 -8.02 -5.67 -17.64
N LYS A 522 -7.58 -6.36 -16.58
CA LYS A 522 -8.44 -7.37 -15.94
C LYS A 522 -9.68 -6.73 -15.32
N LEU A 523 -10.71 -7.55 -15.19
CA LEU A 523 -11.92 -7.17 -14.50
C LEU A 523 -11.63 -6.96 -13.01
N MET A 524 -11.93 -5.76 -12.51
CA MET A 524 -11.99 -5.47 -11.10
C MET A 524 -13.22 -6.16 -10.50
N ARG A 525 -13.02 -6.98 -9.47
CA ARG A 525 -14.12 -7.59 -8.72
C ARG A 525 -14.52 -6.66 -7.58
N VAL A 526 -15.79 -6.32 -7.52
CA VAL A 526 -16.35 -5.46 -6.49
C VAL A 526 -17.54 -6.16 -5.85
N ASP A 527 -17.45 -6.46 -4.57
CA ASP A 527 -18.52 -7.03 -3.76
C ASP A 527 -18.88 -6.08 -2.63
N ILE A 528 -20.09 -5.53 -2.71
CA ILE A 528 -20.68 -4.64 -1.72
C ILE A 528 -21.89 -5.37 -1.13
N SER A 529 -21.70 -6.00 0.03
CA SER A 529 -22.69 -6.91 0.60
C SER A 529 -23.01 -6.66 2.07
N GLY A 530 -24.31 -6.63 2.40
CA GLY A 530 -24.75 -6.57 3.80
C GLY A 530 -24.45 -5.25 4.51
N ASN A 531 -24.14 -4.18 3.78
CA ASN A 531 -23.82 -2.87 4.35
C ASN A 531 -25.10 -2.11 4.69
N SER A 532 -24.97 -1.14 5.59
CA SER A 532 -26.07 -0.26 5.94
C SER A 532 -25.65 1.19 5.80
N ILE A 533 -26.37 1.92 4.96
CA ILE A 533 -26.04 3.26 4.51
C ILE A 533 -27.23 4.16 4.87
N TYR A 534 -27.00 5.07 5.81
CA TYR A 534 -28.05 5.88 6.43
C TYR A 534 -27.76 7.37 6.36
N GLY A 535 -28.81 8.14 6.11
CA GLY A 535 -28.78 9.59 6.27
C GLY A 535 -27.74 10.30 5.41
N GLY A 536 -27.44 11.53 5.80
CA GLY A 536 -26.44 12.37 5.14
C GLY A 536 -26.92 12.98 3.82
N THR A 537 -26.11 13.91 3.30
CA THR A 537 -26.37 14.63 2.04
C THR A 537 -25.61 14.04 0.85
N GLY A 538 -24.66 13.13 1.12
CA GLY A 538 -23.96 12.37 0.08
C GLY A 538 -24.85 11.33 -0.58
N MET A 539 -24.53 10.94 -1.82
CA MET A 539 -25.20 9.78 -2.46
C MET A 539 -24.88 8.48 -1.72
N GLY A 540 -25.74 7.48 -1.78
CA GLY A 540 -25.46 6.19 -1.12
C GLY A 540 -24.27 5.45 -1.76
N PHE A 541 -24.40 5.06 -3.02
CA PHE A 541 -23.34 4.40 -3.79
C PHE A 541 -23.19 5.04 -5.17
N ARG A 542 -21.94 5.27 -5.61
CA ARG A 542 -21.62 5.77 -6.95
C ARG A 542 -20.53 4.96 -7.65
N MET A 543 -20.81 4.59 -8.90
CA MET A 543 -19.84 4.10 -9.87
C MET A 543 -20.21 4.60 -11.29
N GLU A 544 -19.65 5.74 -11.69
CA GLU A 544 -19.88 6.41 -12.99
C GLU A 544 -18.50 6.86 -13.54
N PRO A 545 -17.92 6.20 -14.57
CA PRO A 545 -18.41 5.02 -15.28
C PRO A 545 -18.18 3.70 -14.51
N CYS A 546 -18.90 2.65 -14.93
CA CYS A 546 -18.74 1.27 -14.53
C CYS A 546 -18.28 0.43 -15.73
N VAL A 547 -16.96 0.28 -15.88
CA VAL A 547 -16.30 -0.50 -16.94
C VAL A 547 -15.14 -1.32 -16.37
N ASN A 548 -14.61 -2.30 -17.10
CA ASN A 548 -13.59 -3.24 -16.62
C ASN A 548 -13.91 -3.81 -15.22
N THR A 549 -15.19 -4.07 -14.94
CA THR A 549 -15.67 -4.36 -13.59
C THR A 549 -16.69 -5.49 -13.58
N GLN A 550 -16.58 -6.37 -12.59
CA GLN A 550 -17.63 -7.27 -12.14
C GLN A 550 -18.13 -6.80 -10.77
N LEU A 551 -19.31 -6.20 -10.73
CA LEU A 551 -19.91 -5.60 -9.54
C LEU A 551 -21.10 -6.44 -9.02
N VAL A 552 -21.08 -6.74 -7.73
CA VAL A 552 -22.19 -7.33 -6.98
C VAL A 552 -22.60 -6.36 -5.87
N LEU A 553 -23.85 -5.91 -5.91
CA LEU A 553 -24.51 -5.13 -4.86
C LEU A 553 -25.64 -5.96 -4.28
N ASN A 554 -25.39 -6.58 -3.12
CA ASN A 554 -26.33 -7.54 -2.55
C ASN A 554 -26.69 -7.25 -1.09
N SER A 555 -27.97 -7.33 -0.75
CA SER A 555 -28.43 -7.29 0.66
C SER A 555 -28.00 -6.03 1.42
N ASN A 556 -27.85 -4.89 0.74
CA ASN A 556 -27.54 -3.61 1.38
C ASN A 556 -28.82 -2.85 1.73
N ARG A 557 -28.75 -2.01 2.77
CA ARG A 557 -29.82 -1.08 3.14
C ARG A 557 -29.40 0.35 2.84
N PHE A 558 -30.17 1.04 2.02
CA PHE A 558 -30.06 2.47 1.73
C PHE A 558 -31.28 3.18 2.30
N TYR A 559 -31.08 3.97 3.34
CA TYR A 559 -32.21 4.45 4.13
C TYR A 559 -32.06 5.90 4.59
N GLY A 560 -33.07 6.72 4.31
CA GLY A 560 -33.10 8.10 4.80
C GLY A 560 -32.05 9.03 4.20
N ILE A 561 -31.41 8.65 3.09
CA ILE A 561 -30.37 9.45 2.44
C ILE A 561 -31.03 10.67 1.78
N LEU A 562 -30.49 11.86 2.00
CA LEU A 562 -30.99 13.12 1.41
C LEU A 562 -30.38 13.40 0.03
N ASN A 563 -30.19 12.32 -0.73
CA ASN A 563 -29.68 12.34 -2.11
C ASN A 563 -30.03 11.01 -2.80
N THR A 564 -29.54 10.80 -4.02
CA THR A 564 -29.62 9.55 -4.75
C THR A 564 -29.03 8.40 -3.94
N ALA A 565 -29.78 7.32 -3.78
CA ALA A 565 -29.33 6.13 -3.05
C ALA A 565 -28.31 5.33 -3.87
N LEU A 566 -28.56 5.17 -5.17
CA LEU A 566 -27.73 4.32 -6.03
C LEU A 566 -27.55 4.92 -7.42
N LEU A 567 -26.30 5.15 -7.83
CA LEU A 567 -25.93 5.67 -9.14
C LEU A 567 -24.87 4.77 -9.82
N ILE A 568 -25.26 4.10 -10.90
CA ILE A 568 -24.37 3.36 -11.80
C ILE A 568 -24.70 3.79 -13.22
N ARG A 569 -23.85 4.61 -13.84
CA ARG A 569 -24.17 5.17 -15.16
C ARG A 569 -22.97 5.31 -16.07
N ASN A 570 -23.08 4.93 -17.35
CA ASN A 570 -22.03 5.13 -18.35
C ASN A 570 -22.42 6.10 -19.48
N ALA A 571 -23.64 6.62 -19.51
CA ALA A 571 -24.14 7.46 -20.61
C ALA A 571 -23.26 8.69 -20.94
N LYS A 572 -22.52 9.23 -19.95
CA LYS A 572 -21.57 10.33 -20.14
C LYS A 572 -20.23 9.91 -20.77
N HIS A 573 -20.00 8.60 -20.92
CA HIS A 573 -18.76 8.01 -21.37
C HIS A 573 -18.98 7.03 -22.55
N PRO A 574 -19.60 7.47 -23.65
CA PRO A 574 -19.88 6.61 -24.82
C PRO A 574 -18.61 5.98 -25.41
N GLN A 575 -17.46 6.66 -25.29
CA GLN A 575 -16.17 6.17 -25.76
C GLN A 575 -15.68 4.89 -25.07
N LEU A 576 -16.32 4.45 -23.99
CA LEU A 576 -15.93 3.26 -23.22
C LEU A 576 -16.82 2.03 -23.52
N GLN A 577 -17.65 2.08 -24.57
CA GLN A 577 -18.59 1.02 -24.95
C GLN A 577 -17.90 -0.34 -25.20
N ASN A 578 -16.64 -0.34 -25.62
CA ASN A 578 -15.83 -1.52 -25.88
C ASN A 578 -15.28 -2.19 -24.61
N LEU A 579 -15.34 -1.53 -23.45
CA LEU A 579 -14.82 -2.07 -22.20
C LEU A 579 -15.89 -2.94 -21.50
N PRO A 580 -15.54 -4.14 -21.02
CA PRO A 580 -16.49 -5.08 -20.45
C PRO A 580 -17.04 -4.62 -19.10
N ALA A 581 -18.31 -4.92 -18.81
CA ALA A 581 -18.91 -4.66 -17.52
C ALA A 581 -19.99 -5.69 -17.19
N LYS A 582 -19.99 -6.20 -15.94
CA LYS A 582 -21.03 -7.09 -15.44
C LYS A 582 -21.50 -6.62 -14.08
N VAL A 583 -22.76 -6.22 -13.98
CA VAL A 583 -23.34 -5.66 -12.75
C VAL A 583 -24.54 -6.49 -12.32
N ILE A 584 -24.57 -6.91 -11.05
CA ILE A 584 -25.69 -7.62 -10.44
C ILE A 584 -26.12 -6.86 -9.19
N ILE A 585 -27.39 -6.49 -9.12
CA ILE A 585 -27.98 -5.73 -8.02
C ILE A 585 -29.19 -6.51 -7.51
N SER A 586 -29.10 -7.04 -6.29
CA SER A 586 -30.15 -7.90 -5.73
C SER A 586 -30.37 -7.74 -4.23
N LYS A 587 -31.61 -8.01 -3.79
CA LYS A 587 -32.00 -8.03 -2.37
C LYS A 587 -31.70 -6.75 -1.59
N ASN A 588 -31.61 -5.59 -2.26
CA ASN A 588 -31.33 -4.33 -1.58
C ASN A 588 -32.61 -3.66 -1.07
N ASP A 589 -32.53 -3.05 0.11
CA ASP A 589 -33.61 -2.32 0.78
C ASP A 589 -33.40 -0.81 0.60
N ILE A 590 -34.13 -0.17 -0.31
CA ILE A 590 -33.96 1.23 -0.70
C ILE A 590 -35.21 2.02 -0.30
N LYS A 591 -35.19 2.60 0.90
CA LYS A 591 -36.38 3.20 1.52
C LYS A 591 -36.16 4.60 2.09
N ARG A 592 -37.20 5.43 2.01
CA ARG A 592 -37.25 6.77 2.66
C ARG A 592 -36.11 7.70 2.25
N ASN A 593 -35.52 7.48 1.08
CA ASN A 593 -34.52 8.38 0.52
C ASN A 593 -35.22 9.55 -0.18
N ILE A 594 -34.53 10.69 -0.26
CA ILE A 594 -35.04 11.93 -0.87
C ILE A 594 -34.02 12.40 -1.90
N GLY A 595 -34.38 12.41 -3.19
CA GLY A 595 -33.44 12.78 -4.24
C GLY A 595 -34.13 13.11 -5.56
N GLN A 596 -33.38 13.70 -6.51
CA GLN A 596 -33.90 13.99 -7.85
C GLN A 596 -34.26 12.71 -8.60
N TYR A 597 -33.48 11.67 -8.35
CA TYR A 597 -33.75 10.28 -8.69
C TYR A 597 -33.17 9.42 -7.58
N ILE A 598 -33.84 8.32 -7.23
CA ILE A 598 -33.43 7.48 -6.11
C ILE A 598 -32.45 6.41 -6.56
N VAL A 599 -32.77 5.74 -7.67
CA VAL A 599 -31.90 4.77 -8.34
C VAL A 599 -31.73 5.21 -9.78
N SER A 600 -30.49 5.34 -10.24
CA SER A 600 -30.16 5.59 -11.64
C SER A 600 -29.16 4.55 -12.12
N ILE A 601 -29.61 3.68 -13.03
CA ILE A 601 -28.83 2.56 -13.57
C ILE A 601 -28.78 2.60 -15.10
N GLY A 602 -27.62 2.36 -15.67
CA GLY A 602 -27.49 2.19 -17.12
C GLY A 602 -26.03 2.16 -17.57
N LEU A 603 -25.69 1.19 -18.40
CA LEU A 603 -24.35 1.10 -18.97
C LEU A 603 -24.28 1.92 -20.27
N ASN A 604 -23.37 1.60 -21.19
CA ASN A 604 -23.36 2.24 -22.50
C ASN A 604 -24.49 1.65 -23.36
N GLU A 605 -25.16 2.49 -24.16
CA GLU A 605 -26.18 2.02 -25.11
C GLU A 605 -25.56 1.07 -26.13
N ASP A 606 -26.26 -0.03 -26.44
CA ASP A 606 -25.89 -1.02 -27.46
C ASP A 606 -24.49 -1.65 -27.30
N ALA A 607 -23.95 -1.63 -26.08
CA ALA A 607 -22.66 -2.23 -25.76
C ALA A 607 -22.78 -3.75 -25.57
N GLU A 608 -22.32 -4.56 -26.54
CA GLU A 608 -22.45 -6.03 -26.50
C GLU A 608 -21.71 -6.68 -25.32
N VAL A 609 -20.68 -6.04 -24.80
CA VAL A 609 -19.81 -6.56 -23.72
C VAL A 609 -20.20 -6.06 -22.32
N GLN A 610 -21.33 -5.34 -22.20
CA GLN A 610 -21.79 -4.75 -20.95
C GLN A 610 -23.18 -5.27 -20.57
N THR A 611 -23.35 -5.69 -19.32
CA THR A 611 -24.64 -6.21 -18.82
C THR A 611 -24.92 -5.74 -17.40
N LEU A 612 -26.16 -5.30 -17.15
CA LEU A 612 -26.63 -4.95 -15.81
C LEU A 612 -27.93 -5.68 -15.50
N LEU A 613 -27.93 -6.44 -14.41
CA LEU A 613 -29.09 -7.18 -13.92
C LEU A 613 -29.56 -6.57 -12.59
N PHE A 614 -30.74 -5.97 -12.60
CA PHE A 614 -31.43 -5.47 -11.42
C PHE A 614 -32.56 -6.43 -11.07
N ASN A 615 -32.29 -7.40 -10.19
CA ASN A 615 -33.19 -8.51 -9.97
C ASN A 615 -33.29 -9.00 -8.53
N GLN A 616 -34.25 -9.90 -8.28
CA GLN A 616 -34.38 -10.63 -7.01
C GLN A 616 -34.57 -9.71 -5.80
N GLN A 617 -35.78 -9.18 -5.64
CA GLN A 617 -36.25 -8.51 -4.43
C GLN A 617 -35.46 -7.24 -4.05
N ASN A 618 -35.10 -6.39 -5.03
CA ASN A 618 -34.81 -5.01 -4.66
C ASN A 618 -36.13 -4.31 -4.30
N GLU A 619 -36.17 -3.70 -3.11
CA GLU A 619 -37.32 -2.97 -2.61
C GLU A 619 -37.07 -1.46 -2.70
N VAL A 620 -37.63 -0.81 -3.72
CA VAL A 620 -37.56 0.65 -3.89
C VAL A 620 -38.91 1.22 -3.45
N ARG A 621 -39.03 1.55 -2.16
CA ARG A 621 -40.32 1.92 -1.55
C ARG A 621 -40.23 3.13 -0.64
N GLU A 622 -41.34 3.85 -0.46
CA GLU A 622 -41.45 4.98 0.48
C GLU A 622 -40.41 6.10 0.21
N ASN A 623 -39.85 6.19 -0.99
CA ASN A 623 -38.91 7.26 -1.33
C ASN A 623 -39.67 8.50 -1.84
N THR A 624 -39.02 9.66 -1.73
CA THR A 624 -39.57 10.94 -2.20
C THR A 624 -38.71 11.48 -3.31
N VAL A 625 -39.31 11.70 -4.49
CA VAL A 625 -38.62 12.25 -5.65
C VAL A 625 -38.84 13.75 -5.67
N ILE A 626 -37.77 14.53 -5.77
CA ILE A 626 -37.84 15.98 -5.81
C ILE A 626 -37.59 16.52 -7.22
N ASN A 627 -38.44 17.45 -7.66
CA ASN A 627 -38.18 18.25 -8.85
C ASN A 627 -37.50 19.58 -8.43
N PRO A 628 -36.19 19.75 -8.65
CA PRO A 628 -35.48 20.99 -8.31
C PRO A 628 -35.93 22.18 -9.16
N TYR A 629 -36.58 21.94 -10.30
CA TYR A 629 -37.11 22.96 -11.21
C TYR A 629 -38.60 22.71 -11.49
N PRO A 630 -39.51 23.00 -10.55
CA PRO A 630 -40.94 22.67 -10.67
C PRO A 630 -41.62 23.18 -11.95
N PHE A 631 -41.12 24.30 -12.48
CA PHE A 631 -41.66 24.96 -13.68
C PHE A 631 -41.02 24.48 -14.99
N LEU A 632 -40.00 23.62 -14.93
CA LEU A 632 -39.29 23.11 -16.10
C LEU A 632 -39.49 21.60 -16.21
N LYS A 633 -39.88 21.14 -17.40
CA LYS A 633 -39.83 19.72 -17.72
C LYS A 633 -38.37 19.30 -17.92
N PRO A 634 -37.90 18.23 -17.26
CA PRO A 634 -36.55 17.72 -17.47
C PRO A 634 -36.36 17.33 -18.95
N ARG A 635 -35.28 17.80 -19.58
CA ARG A 635 -35.01 17.55 -21.00
C ARG A 635 -34.17 16.30 -21.27
N SER A 636 -33.38 15.85 -20.29
CA SER A 636 -32.35 14.82 -20.47
C SER A 636 -32.41 13.67 -19.47
N THR A 637 -32.80 13.90 -18.23
CA THR A 637 -32.94 12.83 -17.22
C THR A 637 -34.21 13.09 -16.42
N PRO A 638 -35.18 12.15 -16.40
CA PRO A 638 -36.41 12.33 -15.65
C PRO A 638 -36.16 12.33 -14.14
N TYR A 639 -37.04 12.99 -13.40
CA TYR A 639 -37.10 12.89 -11.94
C TYR A 639 -37.98 11.70 -11.59
N ALA A 640 -37.40 10.58 -11.18
CA ALA A 640 -38.13 9.33 -10.94
C ALA A 640 -37.51 8.48 -9.83
N ALA A 641 -38.29 7.55 -9.29
CA ALA A 641 -37.78 6.60 -8.29
C ALA A 641 -36.71 5.68 -8.89
N LEU A 642 -36.89 5.25 -10.14
CA LEU A 642 -35.91 4.51 -10.92
C LEU A 642 -35.72 5.17 -12.28
N VAL A 643 -34.46 5.35 -12.70
CA VAL A 643 -34.09 5.82 -14.04
C VAL A 643 -33.24 4.74 -14.72
N VAL A 644 -33.66 4.35 -15.93
CA VAL A 644 -32.92 3.42 -16.79
C VAL A 644 -32.39 4.17 -18.00
N SER A 645 -31.08 4.13 -18.22
CA SER A 645 -30.44 4.91 -19.28
C SER A 645 -29.72 4.07 -20.35
N SER A 646 -30.01 2.77 -20.45
CA SER A 646 -29.34 1.88 -21.40
C SER A 646 -30.18 0.65 -21.78
N SER A 647 -30.07 0.19 -23.04
CA SER A 647 -30.61 -1.08 -23.55
C SER A 647 -30.00 -2.34 -22.89
N ASN A 648 -28.87 -2.21 -22.18
CA ASN A 648 -28.15 -3.31 -21.51
C ASN A 648 -28.63 -3.63 -20.09
N VAL A 649 -29.75 -3.03 -19.67
CA VAL A 649 -30.32 -3.21 -18.33
C VAL A 649 -31.49 -4.20 -18.37
N VAL A 650 -31.43 -5.22 -17.52
CA VAL A 650 -32.51 -6.20 -17.34
C VAL A 650 -33.11 -6.08 -15.93
N ILE A 651 -34.42 -5.81 -15.84
CA ILE A 651 -35.16 -5.64 -14.58
C ILE A 651 -36.13 -6.80 -14.40
N ARG A 652 -36.01 -7.58 -13.31
CA ARG A 652 -36.90 -8.73 -13.04
C ARG A 652 -37.13 -8.97 -11.55
N HIS A 653 -38.39 -9.22 -11.15
CA HIS A 653 -38.76 -9.59 -9.78
C HIS A 653 -38.33 -8.57 -8.70
N ASN A 654 -38.70 -7.30 -8.87
CA ASN A 654 -38.45 -6.21 -7.91
C ASN A 654 -39.77 -5.63 -7.37
N CYS A 655 -39.70 -4.92 -6.26
CA CYS A 655 -40.85 -4.28 -5.63
C CYS A 655 -40.71 -2.75 -5.67
N PHE A 656 -41.68 -2.07 -6.28
CA PHE A 656 -41.78 -0.61 -6.30
C PHE A 656 -43.01 -0.15 -5.51
N GLY A 657 -42.95 1.05 -4.93
CA GLY A 657 -44.07 1.67 -4.24
C GLY A 657 -43.65 2.99 -3.62
N ASN A 658 -43.68 4.08 -4.40
CA ASN A 658 -43.21 5.41 -4.02
C ASN A 658 -44.31 6.43 -4.27
N PRO A 659 -45.31 6.54 -3.36
CA PRO A 659 -46.48 7.40 -3.57
C PRO A 659 -46.16 8.89 -3.64
N ASN A 660 -44.98 9.30 -3.16
CA ASN A 660 -44.50 10.69 -3.18
C ASN A 660 -43.60 10.97 -4.39
N ALA A 661 -43.64 10.14 -5.42
CA ALA A 661 -42.94 10.36 -6.68
C ALA A 661 -43.97 10.58 -7.80
N ASP A 662 -43.82 11.68 -8.55
CA ASP A 662 -44.66 11.93 -9.72
C ASP A 662 -44.48 10.85 -10.82
N PHE A 663 -43.28 10.26 -10.87
CA PHE A 663 -42.91 9.18 -11.78
C PHE A 663 -42.20 8.05 -11.00
N GLU A 664 -42.69 6.82 -11.15
CA GLU A 664 -42.06 5.63 -10.54
C GLU A 664 -41.00 4.98 -11.45
N PHE A 665 -41.16 5.07 -12.77
CA PHE A 665 -40.27 4.50 -13.79
C PHE A 665 -40.07 5.45 -14.98
#